data_AF-A0A1E5NY29-F1
#
_entry.id   AF-A0A1E5NY29-F1
#
_cell.length_a   1.000
_cell.length_b   1.000
_cell.length_c   1.000
_cell.angle_alpha   90.00
_cell.angle_beta   90.00
_cell.angle_gamma   90.00
#
_symmetry.space_group_name_H-M   'P 1'
#
loop_
_entity.id
_entity.type
_entity.pdbx_description
1 polymer ?
#
loop_
_entity_poly.entity_id
_entity_poly.type
_entity_poly.pdbx_seq_one_letter_code
_entity_poly.pdbx_strand_id
1 'polypeptide(L)'
;MVNFLDIQADERHLASLLAGYERRLEALERSTQASHTSIEGGAIAVYDKSGTHRGSVGVQPDGTVALVPVNSPPPPTPPRPVVQAALAGLVVTWDGQWDDKYVTPSDFALVQVHIGLAPDFTPSTTTLAGAVTDIHGGSITLGIAGYTPVWVRLVGVNTAAAAGPASGAVQGIPPAGRQPGPDRRIVGELQLADDAVTAAKVAVGAINSQALAAAAVTAEKLGAAAVEAGKIAAGAVTKDAPCVGSVTAGAIVANAVTAAALAAGSVTAAAISAGSVTAGALAAGSVTAEKLVVGAVQAGALAVDAVTAGKIAADAVTAREIQALSITAAHLAVNSVTATAIQAGIIDATHIKAGAITADKIGIGTTGNVIPDPSFEGAITAVRVQAAGAHWSIVTSGHDSPKALQVSATSATPATRLLTLTTVPVLPGEAYYLSFDYLASANWAGNSIRFYAAWEDSAGTPLSWGTVLVDTPTRGTWSRAAGQHQVPAGAVRARFVVETYQSTAGTVAFDNVEVRPVIGARGSGPRAELSPAGLRLYDGGGDETVSLVSGNRNFLTLTTDGVPVATIDDRGNGNFSNLAVAGTLTIGGDPLESVMTYAPRGIVAYGRQTAAVTGGASEYGFVELAFQADPSRMYRLVLDCFVTASTEGGEVQVSFRDGGTSTPSVNSSILQTRVFALAGNAYRPVRVELVRSGADFGAGLHRILSTFHAQWAPPGTTVTLFGREDLPGIMYVEDIGPAIPDTGVYNTGGGTVTPPRQTITRYYGAAWSGSYANRSGYNSFYGNKMMQGYYSGTNGLQASLVGFNLGSDLAGAEINEVAVYLYFDHWYSASGGTAVIRAHGHSGRPGSFSSDSDSVSEGFGRNEGKWVDISAIFDSTSWRGIALDPNNTSSQYYGRARGAGEDYAPQLRVTFTK
;
A
#
# COMPACT_ATOMS: atom_id res chain seq x y z
N MET A 1 -68.26 23.76 -22.40
CA MET A 1 -67.65 22.57 -23.04
C MET A 1 -66.24 22.96 -23.44
N VAL A 2 -65.17 22.27 -23.04
CA VAL A 2 -65.08 21.11 -22.14
C VAL A 2 -63.95 21.37 -21.13
N ASN A 3 -64.37 21.47 -19.86
CA ASN A 3 -63.83 20.81 -18.66
C ASN A 3 -62.35 21.09 -18.25
N PHE A 4 -62.01 21.20 -16.97
CA PHE A 4 -62.12 20.18 -15.90
C PHE A 4 -61.47 18.84 -16.29
N LEU A 5 -60.16 18.73 -16.12
CA LEU A 5 -59.43 17.50 -15.75
C LEU A 5 -57.94 17.85 -15.57
N ASP A 6 -57.19 16.97 -14.92
CA ASP A 6 -55.73 17.01 -14.75
C ASP A 6 -55.14 18.34 -14.23
N ILE A 7 -55.80 18.86 -13.18
CA ILE A 7 -55.11 19.48 -12.04
C ILE A 7 -54.00 18.54 -11.50
N GLN A 8 -54.14 17.23 -11.75
CA GLN A 8 -53.14 16.18 -11.56
C GLN A 8 -52.17 16.00 -12.76
N ALA A 9 -51.95 17.08 -13.52
CA ALA A 9 -50.67 17.38 -14.14
C ALA A 9 -49.89 18.40 -13.29
N ASP A 10 -50.05 18.32 -11.96
CA ASP A 10 -49.05 17.76 -11.04
C ASP A 10 -47.58 18.19 -11.21
N GLU A 11 -46.90 18.28 -10.06
CA GLU A 11 -45.63 17.63 -9.65
C GLU A 11 -44.49 17.39 -10.68
N ARG A 12 -44.78 17.07 -11.94
CA ARG A 12 -43.82 17.01 -13.05
C ARG A 12 -43.17 18.36 -13.34
N HIS A 13 -43.93 19.48 -13.33
CA HIS A 13 -43.30 20.80 -13.53
C HIS A 13 -42.66 21.35 -12.23
N LEU A 14 -42.92 20.75 -11.07
CA LEU A 14 -42.11 20.96 -9.87
C LEU A 14 -40.66 20.46 -10.06
N ALA A 15 -40.43 19.48 -10.95
CA ALA A 15 -39.08 19.10 -11.39
C ALA A 15 -38.46 20.09 -12.40
N SER A 16 -39.26 20.83 -13.18
CA SER A 16 -38.77 21.97 -13.98
C SER A 16 -38.44 23.18 -13.11
N LEU A 17 -39.02 23.28 -11.91
CA LEU A 17 -38.58 24.21 -10.87
C LEU A 17 -37.11 23.97 -10.47
N LEU A 18 -36.57 22.75 -10.62
CA LEU A 18 -35.12 22.50 -10.52
C LEU A 18 -34.36 23.00 -11.76
N ALA A 19 -34.78 22.63 -12.99
CA ALA A 19 -34.10 23.06 -14.23
C ALA A 19 -34.14 24.60 -14.45
N GLY A 20 -35.15 25.28 -13.91
CA GLY A 20 -35.20 26.75 -13.85
C GLY A 20 -34.17 27.34 -12.90
N TYR A 21 -33.76 26.62 -11.86
CA TYR A 21 -32.72 27.07 -10.93
C TYR A 21 -31.29 27.01 -11.51
N GLU A 22 -31.08 26.49 -12.72
CA GLU A 22 -29.82 26.68 -13.45
C GLU A 22 -29.76 28.06 -14.13
N ARG A 23 -30.89 28.55 -14.68
CA ARG A 23 -31.02 29.94 -15.18
C ARG A 23 -31.05 31.01 -14.07
N ARG A 24 -31.10 30.59 -12.80
CA ARG A 24 -30.85 31.41 -11.60
C ARG A 24 -29.50 32.14 -11.66
N LEU A 25 -28.54 31.62 -12.43
CA LEU A 25 -27.19 32.14 -12.55
C LEU A 25 -27.04 33.28 -13.58
N GLU A 26 -27.91 33.36 -14.59
CA GLU A 26 -27.79 34.33 -15.70
C GLU A 26 -28.59 35.63 -15.49
N ALA A 27 -29.68 35.58 -14.71
CA ALA A 27 -30.66 36.68 -14.65
C ALA A 27 -30.43 37.71 -13.54
N LEU A 28 -29.59 37.40 -12.54
CA LEU A 28 -29.49 38.19 -11.30
C LEU A 28 -28.47 39.36 -11.37
N GLU A 29 -28.09 39.78 -12.57
CA GLU A 29 -27.18 40.91 -12.82
C GLU A 29 -27.81 42.32 -12.62
N ARG A 30 -29.12 42.48 -12.30
CA ARG A 30 -29.85 43.78 -12.47
C ARG A 30 -30.98 44.08 -11.44
N SER A 31 -30.90 45.16 -10.64
CA SER A 31 -32.01 45.74 -9.79
C SER A 31 -31.75 47.19 -9.22
N THR A 32 -32.78 47.93 -8.71
CA THR A 32 -32.80 49.42 -8.40
C THR A 32 -33.75 49.94 -7.19
N GLN A 33 -34.33 51.19 -7.13
CA GLN A 33 -34.83 52.00 -5.91
C GLN A 33 -36.36 52.51 -5.91
N ALA A 34 -37.03 53.42 -5.11
CA ALA A 34 -36.84 54.50 -4.05
C ALA A 34 -38.16 54.86 -3.15
N SER A 35 -38.37 56.04 -2.46
CA SER A 35 -39.54 56.33 -1.48
C SER A 35 -40.05 57.84 -1.15
N HIS A 36 -41.41 58.20 -1.06
CA HIS A 36 -42.17 59.57 -0.85
C HIS A 36 -43.60 59.55 -0.06
N THR A 37 -44.65 60.46 0.17
CA THR A 37 -45.42 61.77 -0.25
C THR A 37 -46.27 62.52 0.94
N SER A 38 -47.41 63.35 1.03
CA SER A 38 -48.57 64.12 0.30
C SER A 38 -49.51 65.13 1.21
N ILE A 39 -50.51 66.02 0.74
CA ILE A 39 -51.52 66.91 1.55
C ILE A 39 -52.78 67.71 0.84
N GLU A 40 -53.76 68.45 1.53
CA GLU A 40 -55.15 69.08 1.11
C GLU A 40 -55.68 70.43 1.87
N GLY A 41 -56.84 71.25 1.80
CA GLY A 41 -58.16 71.58 1.03
C GLY A 41 -59.28 72.59 1.70
N GLY A 42 -60.30 73.32 1.01
CA GLY A 42 -61.58 74.03 1.59
C GLY A 42 -62.30 75.40 1.00
N ALA A 43 -63.65 75.79 1.21
CA ALA A 43 -64.40 77.12 0.81
C ALA A 43 -65.91 77.56 1.30
N ILE A 44 -66.70 78.55 0.68
CA ILE A 44 -67.85 79.50 1.23
C ILE A 44 -69.26 79.80 0.42
N ALA A 45 -70.00 80.99 0.32
CA ALA A 45 -71.39 81.27 -0.34
C ALA A 45 -71.98 82.78 -0.53
N VAL A 46 -73.05 83.13 -1.37
CA VAL A 46 -73.65 84.54 -1.70
C VAL A 46 -75.20 84.73 -2.14
N TYR A 47 -75.85 85.93 -1.93
CA TYR A 47 -77.21 86.42 -2.43
C TYR A 47 -77.28 87.94 -2.79
N ASP A 48 -78.38 88.49 -3.41
CA ASP A 48 -78.57 89.95 -3.70
C ASP A 48 -79.53 90.77 -2.78
N LYS A 49 -79.53 92.10 -2.98
CA LYS A 49 -80.27 93.09 -2.15
C LYS A 49 -81.80 93.06 -2.23
N SER A 50 -82.40 92.33 -3.17
CA SER A 50 -83.86 92.08 -3.20
C SER A 50 -84.23 90.72 -2.60
N GLY A 51 -83.25 89.98 -2.07
CA GLY A 51 -83.42 88.58 -1.68
C GLY A 51 -83.38 87.62 -2.87
N THR A 52 -83.07 88.10 -4.08
CA THR A 52 -82.95 87.25 -5.26
C THR A 52 -81.61 86.53 -5.21
N HIS A 53 -81.63 85.20 -5.27
CA HIS A 53 -80.42 84.39 -5.30
C HIS A 53 -79.63 84.65 -6.58
N ARG A 54 -78.31 84.86 -6.46
CA ARG A 54 -77.40 85.09 -7.60
C ARG A 54 -76.35 84.00 -7.78
N GLY A 55 -76.10 83.17 -6.76
CA GLY A 55 -75.25 81.98 -6.84
C GLY A 55 -74.39 81.73 -5.59
N SER A 56 -74.06 80.46 -5.36
CA SER A 56 -73.16 79.97 -4.32
C SER A 56 -71.68 80.26 -4.62
N VAL A 57 -70.78 80.05 -3.64
CA VAL A 57 -69.31 80.24 -3.74
C VAL A 57 -68.61 79.21 -2.84
N GLY A 58 -69.03 77.96 -2.90
CA GLY A 58 -68.71 76.92 -1.91
C GLY A 58 -68.15 75.66 -2.51
N VAL A 59 -67.33 74.93 -1.73
CA VAL A 59 -66.89 73.57 -2.08
C VAL A 59 -68.13 72.70 -2.31
N GLN A 60 -68.31 72.33 -3.57
CA GLN A 60 -69.31 71.35 -4.01
C GLN A 60 -68.97 69.96 -3.42
N PRO A 61 -69.90 68.99 -3.42
CA PRO A 61 -69.67 67.65 -2.87
C PRO A 61 -68.46 66.91 -3.47
N ASP A 62 -68.00 67.34 -4.64
CA ASP A 62 -66.82 66.88 -5.39
C ASP A 62 -65.49 67.61 -5.05
N GLY A 63 -65.54 68.78 -4.40
CA GLY A 63 -64.34 69.52 -3.97
C GLY A 63 -64.18 70.97 -4.48
N THR A 64 -64.98 71.48 -5.43
CA THR A 64 -64.68 72.75 -6.14
C THR A 64 -65.64 73.92 -5.87
N VAL A 65 -65.16 75.16 -6.03
CA VAL A 65 -65.80 76.40 -5.53
C VAL A 65 -66.42 77.24 -6.66
N ALA A 66 -67.75 77.18 -6.88
CA ALA A 66 -68.38 77.81 -8.06
C ALA A 66 -69.80 78.39 -7.85
N LEU A 67 -70.22 79.22 -8.83
CA LEU A 67 -71.37 80.13 -8.83
C LEU A 67 -72.19 79.93 -10.12
N VAL A 68 -73.52 79.73 -10.03
CA VAL A 68 -74.36 79.19 -11.12
C VAL A 68 -75.64 80.02 -11.40
N PRO A 69 -75.86 80.52 -12.64
CA PRO A 69 -77.11 81.14 -13.12
C PRO A 69 -77.96 80.23 -14.04
N VAL A 70 -79.17 80.67 -14.44
CA VAL A 70 -80.15 79.84 -15.21
C VAL A 70 -80.94 80.67 -16.25
N ASN A 71 -81.23 80.08 -17.42
CA ASN A 71 -82.03 80.56 -18.59
C ASN A 71 -81.40 81.63 -19.51
N SER A 72 -80.87 81.22 -20.68
CA SER A 72 -80.24 82.08 -21.71
C SER A 72 -80.31 81.50 -23.15
N PRO A 73 -80.13 82.30 -24.23
CA PRO A 73 -80.38 81.90 -25.62
C PRO A 73 -79.18 81.24 -26.36
N PRO A 74 -79.38 80.59 -27.54
CA PRO A 74 -78.34 79.79 -28.20
C PRO A 74 -77.19 80.61 -28.86
N PRO A 75 -75.98 80.04 -29.03
CA PRO A 75 -74.82 80.78 -29.55
C PRO A 75 -74.80 81.04 -31.08
N PRO A 76 -74.00 82.03 -31.54
CA PRO A 76 -73.70 82.26 -32.97
C PRO A 76 -72.87 81.14 -33.64
N THR A 77 -72.50 81.34 -34.90
CA THR A 77 -71.63 80.40 -35.66
C THR A 77 -70.14 80.66 -35.37
N PRO A 78 -69.33 79.64 -35.04
CA PRO A 78 -67.88 79.79 -34.95
C PRO A 78 -67.21 79.90 -36.34
N PRO A 79 -66.11 80.67 -36.48
CA PRO A 79 -65.31 80.69 -37.69
C PRO A 79 -64.67 79.33 -38.02
N ARG A 80 -64.03 79.20 -39.18
CA ARG A 80 -63.34 77.95 -39.57
C ARG A 80 -62.17 77.63 -38.62
N PRO A 81 -62.01 76.37 -38.16
CA PRO A 81 -60.92 76.00 -37.25
C PRO A 81 -59.54 76.13 -37.90
N VAL A 82 -58.55 76.56 -37.11
CA VAL A 82 -57.14 76.43 -37.51
C VAL A 82 -56.68 75.01 -37.18
N VAL A 83 -56.40 74.22 -38.22
CA VAL A 83 -55.90 72.84 -38.10
C VAL A 83 -54.41 72.82 -38.46
N GLN A 84 -53.58 72.34 -37.53
CA GLN A 84 -52.14 72.19 -37.70
C GLN A 84 -51.73 70.73 -37.52
N ALA A 85 -50.62 70.36 -38.17
CA ALA A 85 -50.16 68.98 -38.24
C ALA A 85 -49.10 68.71 -37.15
N ALA A 86 -49.27 67.63 -36.38
CA ALA A 86 -48.46 67.33 -35.19
C ALA A 86 -48.00 65.85 -35.16
N LEU A 87 -47.01 65.51 -34.32
CA LEU A 87 -46.44 64.16 -34.32
C LEU A 87 -47.52 63.11 -33.98
N ALA A 88 -47.82 62.23 -34.94
CA ALA A 88 -48.92 61.24 -34.89
C ALA A 88 -50.34 61.81 -34.66
N GLY A 89 -50.60 63.08 -35.01
CA GLY A 89 -51.91 63.70 -34.83
C GLY A 89 -52.07 65.09 -35.46
N LEU A 90 -53.08 65.82 -34.98
CA LEU A 90 -53.37 67.21 -35.36
C LEU A 90 -53.56 68.07 -34.10
N VAL A 91 -53.34 69.38 -34.23
CA VAL A 91 -53.79 70.38 -33.26
C VAL A 91 -54.89 71.22 -33.91
N VAL A 92 -56.01 71.39 -33.23
CA VAL A 92 -57.18 72.15 -33.70
C VAL A 92 -57.43 73.33 -32.78
N THR A 93 -57.63 74.53 -33.32
CA THR A 93 -57.77 75.78 -32.54
C THR A 93 -59.01 76.58 -32.94
N TRP A 94 -59.68 77.14 -31.94
CA TRP A 94 -60.65 78.24 -32.05
C TRP A 94 -60.08 79.50 -31.38
N ASP A 95 -60.45 80.69 -31.85
CA ASP A 95 -59.84 82.00 -31.54
C ASP A 95 -60.70 82.89 -30.64
N GLY A 96 -61.77 82.35 -30.04
CA GLY A 96 -62.70 83.10 -29.19
C GLY A 96 -63.63 84.04 -29.97
N GLN A 97 -63.50 84.12 -31.30
CA GLN A 97 -64.32 84.98 -32.14
C GLN A 97 -65.56 84.24 -32.67
N TRP A 98 -66.53 85.05 -33.10
CA TRP A 98 -67.73 84.65 -33.81
C TRP A 98 -67.85 85.59 -35.01
N ASP A 99 -68.28 85.09 -36.18
CA ASP A 99 -68.23 85.86 -37.43
C ASP A 99 -69.04 87.19 -37.36
N ASP A 100 -70.04 87.26 -36.48
CA ASP A 100 -71.04 88.33 -36.41
C ASP A 100 -70.63 89.58 -35.58
N LYS A 101 -69.39 89.63 -35.06
CA LYS A 101 -68.76 90.81 -34.41
C LYS A 101 -69.45 91.44 -33.19
N TYR A 102 -70.36 90.73 -32.52
CA TYR A 102 -70.84 91.09 -31.18
C TYR A 102 -70.35 90.08 -30.12
N VAL A 103 -70.34 90.52 -28.85
CA VAL A 103 -69.62 89.89 -27.74
C VAL A 103 -70.10 88.45 -27.49
N THR A 104 -69.16 87.54 -27.18
CA THR A 104 -69.43 86.15 -26.80
C THR A 104 -70.54 86.06 -25.73
N PRO A 105 -71.52 85.16 -25.87
CA PRO A 105 -72.63 85.06 -24.91
C PRO A 105 -72.16 84.83 -23.48
N SER A 106 -72.74 85.55 -22.51
CA SER A 106 -72.36 85.45 -21.09
C SER A 106 -72.72 84.11 -20.44
N ASP A 107 -73.45 83.28 -21.17
CA ASP A 107 -73.91 81.92 -20.84
C ASP A 107 -73.20 80.84 -21.68
N PHE A 108 -72.11 81.18 -22.36
CA PHE A 108 -71.26 80.23 -23.10
C PHE A 108 -70.83 79.03 -22.23
N ALA A 109 -70.84 77.82 -22.82
CA ALA A 109 -70.34 76.62 -22.17
C ALA A 109 -69.09 76.04 -22.87
N LEU A 110 -69.16 75.83 -24.19
CA LEU A 110 -68.07 75.24 -24.97
C LEU A 110 -68.25 75.40 -26.49
N VAL A 111 -67.18 75.12 -27.25
CA VAL A 111 -67.20 74.81 -28.69
C VAL A 111 -66.80 73.35 -28.89
N GLN A 112 -67.64 72.56 -29.55
CA GLN A 112 -67.36 71.16 -29.90
C GLN A 112 -66.48 71.06 -31.15
N VAL A 113 -65.62 70.03 -31.19
CA VAL A 113 -64.70 69.74 -32.31
C VAL A 113 -65.05 68.36 -32.89
N HIS A 114 -65.33 68.31 -34.20
CA HIS A 114 -65.74 67.08 -34.89
C HIS A 114 -64.79 66.69 -36.02
N ILE A 115 -64.62 65.37 -36.25
CA ILE A 115 -63.81 64.79 -37.32
C ILE A 115 -64.67 63.92 -38.26
N GLY A 116 -64.40 63.99 -39.56
CA GLY A 116 -64.97 63.10 -40.59
C GLY A 116 -63.95 62.72 -41.69
N LEU A 117 -64.28 61.68 -42.46
CA LEU A 117 -63.42 61.18 -43.55
C LEU A 117 -63.64 61.90 -44.90
N ALA A 118 -64.68 62.75 -45.00
CA ALA A 118 -65.06 63.50 -46.19
C ALA A 118 -65.44 64.95 -45.81
N PRO A 119 -65.29 65.95 -46.71
CA PRO A 119 -65.48 67.37 -46.38
C PRO A 119 -66.94 67.72 -46.03
N ASP A 120 -67.89 66.95 -46.53
CA ASP A 120 -69.34 67.15 -46.50
C ASP A 120 -70.04 66.52 -45.27
N PHE A 121 -69.29 65.93 -44.34
CA PHE A 121 -69.85 65.27 -43.14
C PHE A 121 -70.72 66.20 -42.27
N THR A 122 -71.75 65.65 -41.65
CA THR A 122 -72.61 66.35 -40.67
C THR A 122 -72.13 66.08 -39.23
N PRO A 123 -71.91 67.12 -38.40
CA PRO A 123 -71.61 66.96 -36.98
C PRO A 123 -72.68 66.16 -36.22
N SER A 124 -72.22 65.31 -35.31
CA SER A 124 -73.02 64.32 -34.59
C SER A 124 -72.27 63.84 -33.34
N THR A 125 -72.96 63.13 -32.45
CA THR A 125 -72.33 62.41 -31.32
C THR A 125 -71.30 61.35 -31.77
N THR A 126 -71.40 60.85 -33.00
CA THR A 126 -70.46 59.86 -33.58
C THR A 126 -69.24 60.47 -34.26
N THR A 127 -69.20 61.79 -34.44
CA THR A 127 -68.06 62.53 -35.04
C THR A 127 -67.35 63.43 -34.04
N LEU A 128 -67.90 63.58 -32.83
CA LEU A 128 -67.32 64.40 -31.74
C LEU A 128 -65.96 63.84 -31.30
N ALA A 129 -64.91 64.64 -31.46
CA ALA A 129 -63.53 64.28 -31.14
C ALA A 129 -62.98 65.03 -29.91
N GLY A 130 -63.63 66.13 -29.49
CA GLY A 130 -63.26 66.90 -28.31
C GLY A 130 -64.07 68.20 -28.18
N ALA A 131 -63.69 69.06 -27.25
CA ALA A 131 -64.29 70.38 -27.06
C ALA A 131 -63.28 71.39 -26.50
N VAL A 132 -63.52 72.68 -26.75
CA VAL A 132 -62.80 73.83 -26.21
C VAL A 132 -63.74 74.59 -25.26
N THR A 133 -63.33 74.78 -24.01
CA THR A 133 -64.17 75.34 -22.93
C THR A 133 -63.78 76.76 -22.49
N ASP A 134 -62.67 77.31 -23.00
CA ASP A 134 -62.33 78.72 -22.75
C ASP A 134 -63.10 79.64 -23.71
N ILE A 135 -63.79 80.63 -23.13
CA ILE A 135 -64.59 81.64 -23.82
C ILE A 135 -63.76 82.55 -24.76
N HIS A 136 -62.44 82.60 -24.57
CA HIS A 136 -61.49 83.35 -25.40
C HIS A 136 -60.84 82.50 -26.50
N GLY A 137 -61.26 81.24 -26.67
CA GLY A 137 -60.64 80.30 -27.60
C GLY A 137 -59.53 79.47 -26.98
N GLY A 138 -59.02 78.51 -27.74
CA GLY A 138 -58.03 77.54 -27.27
C GLY A 138 -57.77 76.43 -28.27
N SER A 139 -56.73 75.63 -27.99
CA SER A 139 -56.23 74.56 -28.84
C SER A 139 -56.36 73.18 -28.19
N ILE A 140 -56.70 72.16 -28.97
CA ILE A 140 -56.76 70.75 -28.55
C ILE A 140 -55.94 69.86 -29.48
N THR A 141 -55.19 68.91 -28.92
CA THR A 141 -54.41 67.92 -29.68
C THR A 141 -55.20 66.62 -29.83
N LEU A 142 -55.33 66.13 -31.06
CA LEU A 142 -56.13 64.95 -31.42
C LEU A 142 -55.23 63.92 -32.10
N GLY A 143 -55.08 62.74 -31.49
CA GLY A 143 -54.31 61.62 -32.05
C GLY A 143 -55.08 60.89 -33.15
N ILE A 144 -54.40 60.48 -34.23
CA ILE A 144 -55.05 59.83 -35.39
C ILE A 144 -54.38 58.49 -35.70
N ALA A 145 -55.19 57.43 -35.72
CA ALA A 145 -54.75 56.07 -36.01
C ALA A 145 -54.51 55.85 -37.51
N GLY A 146 -53.36 56.35 -38.01
CA GLY A 146 -52.91 56.16 -39.39
C GLY A 146 -52.59 57.47 -40.10
N TYR A 147 -51.68 57.41 -41.08
CA TYR A 147 -51.15 58.57 -41.80
C TYR A 147 -52.07 59.04 -42.95
N THR A 148 -53.37 58.84 -42.84
CA THR A 148 -54.38 59.17 -43.86
C THR A 148 -55.05 60.52 -43.55
N PRO A 149 -55.37 61.36 -44.56
CA PRO A 149 -56.04 62.65 -44.34
C PRO A 149 -57.44 62.56 -43.71
N VAL A 150 -57.82 63.58 -42.94
CA VAL A 150 -59.15 63.74 -42.31
C VAL A 150 -59.68 65.18 -42.45
N TRP A 151 -60.95 65.42 -42.10
CA TRP A 151 -61.61 66.73 -42.12
C TRP A 151 -62.19 67.13 -40.76
N VAL A 152 -62.17 68.42 -40.43
CA VAL A 152 -62.52 68.97 -39.10
C VAL A 152 -63.58 70.10 -39.18
N ARG A 153 -64.49 70.19 -38.19
CA ARG A 153 -65.49 71.28 -38.02
C ARG A 153 -65.71 71.67 -36.53
N LEU A 154 -66.27 72.85 -36.28
CA LEU A 154 -66.63 73.41 -34.96
C LEU A 154 -68.14 73.67 -34.78
N VAL A 155 -68.66 73.63 -33.54
CA VAL A 155 -70.06 73.99 -33.16
C VAL A 155 -70.10 74.64 -31.78
N GLY A 156 -70.75 75.80 -31.60
CA GLY A 156 -70.89 76.47 -30.28
C GLY A 156 -72.08 75.97 -29.45
N VAL A 157 -71.95 75.90 -28.11
CA VAL A 157 -73.00 75.44 -27.17
C VAL A 157 -73.07 76.32 -25.92
N ASN A 158 -74.29 76.61 -25.42
CA ASN A 158 -74.51 77.37 -24.19
C ASN A 158 -74.75 76.50 -22.93
N THR A 159 -74.79 77.13 -21.76
CA THR A 159 -74.99 76.48 -20.44
C THR A 159 -76.39 75.88 -20.25
N ALA A 160 -77.36 76.21 -21.10
CA ALA A 160 -78.66 75.51 -21.18
C ALA A 160 -78.63 74.33 -22.17
N ALA A 161 -77.44 73.92 -22.64
CA ALA A 161 -77.18 72.87 -23.61
C ALA A 161 -77.79 73.09 -25.02
N ALA A 162 -78.12 74.33 -25.38
CA ALA A 162 -78.53 74.67 -26.75
C ALA A 162 -77.31 74.85 -27.65
N ALA A 163 -77.29 74.15 -28.79
CA ALA A 163 -76.21 74.19 -29.79
C ALA A 163 -76.55 75.10 -30.98
N GLY A 164 -75.55 75.83 -31.48
CA GLY A 164 -75.64 76.71 -32.65
C GLY A 164 -75.25 76.02 -33.97
N PRO A 165 -75.03 76.80 -35.05
CA PRO A 165 -74.63 76.28 -36.35
C PRO A 165 -73.18 75.77 -36.40
N ALA A 166 -72.85 75.00 -37.45
CA ALA A 166 -71.54 74.38 -37.63
C ALA A 166 -70.63 75.17 -38.61
N SER A 167 -69.33 75.20 -38.31
CA SER A 167 -68.32 75.86 -39.15
C SER A 167 -68.08 75.15 -40.50
N GLY A 168 -67.46 75.87 -41.43
CA GLY A 168 -66.89 75.26 -42.64
C GLY A 168 -65.76 74.27 -42.33
N ALA A 169 -65.61 73.24 -43.18
CA ALA A 169 -64.64 72.16 -43.00
C ALA A 169 -63.20 72.55 -43.40
N VAL A 170 -62.22 71.91 -42.74
CA VAL A 170 -60.78 72.06 -43.01
C VAL A 170 -60.09 70.68 -43.00
N GLN A 171 -59.17 70.42 -43.93
CA GLN A 171 -58.44 69.15 -44.05
C GLN A 171 -57.16 69.14 -43.20
N GLY A 172 -56.80 68.00 -42.61
CA GLY A 172 -55.51 67.77 -41.95
C GLY A 172 -54.84 66.47 -42.39
N ILE A 173 -53.50 66.43 -42.38
CA ILE A 173 -52.66 65.28 -42.74
C ILE A 173 -51.54 65.10 -41.69
N PRO A 174 -51.38 63.92 -41.06
CA PRO A 174 -50.31 63.67 -40.08
C PRO A 174 -48.87 63.74 -40.69
N PRO A 175 -47.89 64.48 -40.12
CA PRO A 175 -46.59 64.84 -40.74
C PRO A 175 -45.32 64.32 -40.01
N ALA A 176 -44.12 64.83 -40.38
CA ALA A 176 -42.82 64.46 -39.78
C ALA A 176 -41.67 65.55 -39.66
N GLY A 177 -41.93 66.79 -39.16
CA GLY A 177 -40.99 67.70 -38.37
C GLY A 177 -39.97 68.74 -39.01
N ARG A 178 -39.83 70.01 -38.47
CA ARG A 178 -38.64 70.98 -38.56
C ARG A 178 -38.58 72.31 -37.69
N GLN A 179 -37.79 73.39 -38.02
CA GLN A 179 -37.07 74.37 -37.10
C GLN A 179 -36.93 75.92 -37.51
N PRO A 180 -36.37 76.88 -36.66
CA PRO A 180 -36.42 78.40 -36.78
C PRO A 180 -35.07 79.24 -36.92
N GLY A 181 -35.00 80.58 -36.61
CA GLY A 181 -33.86 81.55 -36.91
C GLY A 181 -33.61 82.88 -36.05
N PRO A 182 -32.69 83.85 -36.40
CA PRO A 182 -31.98 84.83 -35.49
C PRO A 182 -31.66 86.35 -35.91
N ASP A 183 -31.16 87.24 -34.98
CA ASP A 183 -30.39 88.55 -35.20
C ASP A 183 -29.44 88.94 -34.00
N ARG A 184 -28.25 89.57 -34.20
CA ARG A 184 -27.20 89.93 -33.16
C ARG A 184 -25.95 90.72 -33.68
N ARG A 185 -25.20 91.44 -32.81
CA ARG A 185 -23.84 92.00 -33.14
C ARG A 185 -22.76 92.16 -32.05
N ILE A 186 -23.06 92.07 -30.75
CA ILE A 186 -22.09 91.71 -29.70
C ILE A 186 -22.47 90.31 -29.22
N VAL A 187 -21.47 89.50 -28.84
CA VAL A 187 -21.63 88.05 -28.69
C VAL A 187 -20.83 87.52 -27.48
N GLY A 188 -21.48 87.49 -26.32
CA GLY A 188 -21.08 86.69 -25.15
C GLY A 188 -21.69 85.28 -25.16
N GLU A 189 -21.55 84.56 -24.05
CA GLU A 189 -21.96 83.15 -23.90
C GLU A 189 -23.46 82.89 -24.15
N LEU A 190 -24.34 83.83 -23.77
CA LEU A 190 -25.79 83.76 -24.06
C LEU A 190 -26.15 84.13 -25.53
N GLN A 191 -25.15 84.48 -26.34
CA GLN A 191 -25.33 85.05 -27.68
C GLN A 191 -24.66 84.24 -28.80
N LEU A 192 -23.69 83.40 -28.47
CA LEU A 192 -23.20 82.32 -29.32
C LEU A 192 -23.85 81.00 -28.89
N ALA A 193 -23.90 80.03 -29.81
CA ALA A 193 -24.00 78.61 -29.45
C ALA A 193 -22.59 78.00 -29.54
N ASP A 194 -22.43 76.76 -29.11
CA ASP A 194 -21.21 75.99 -29.35
C ASP A 194 -20.85 75.98 -30.85
N ASP A 195 -19.56 76.00 -31.16
CA ASP A 195 -18.98 76.11 -32.51
C ASP A 195 -19.43 77.32 -33.36
N ALA A 196 -20.11 78.32 -32.78
CA ALA A 196 -20.66 79.44 -33.56
C ALA A 196 -19.61 80.40 -34.17
N VAL A 197 -18.31 80.25 -33.90
CA VAL A 197 -17.21 80.96 -34.58
C VAL A 197 -16.35 79.98 -35.36
N THR A 198 -16.66 79.81 -36.65
CA THR A 198 -15.92 78.92 -37.58
C THR A 198 -14.90 79.71 -38.41
N ALA A 199 -13.97 79.01 -39.07
CA ALA A 199 -12.90 79.63 -39.87
C ALA A 199 -13.40 80.67 -40.90
N ALA A 200 -14.54 80.44 -41.55
CA ALA A 200 -15.14 81.38 -42.51
C ALA A 200 -15.62 82.71 -41.89
N LYS A 201 -15.70 82.80 -40.55
CA LYS A 201 -16.06 84.01 -39.79
C LYS A 201 -14.83 84.80 -39.32
N VAL A 202 -13.62 84.32 -39.63
CA VAL A 202 -12.34 84.99 -39.32
C VAL A 202 -11.62 85.32 -40.62
N ALA A 203 -11.37 86.61 -40.88
CA ALA A 203 -10.69 87.03 -42.10
C ALA A 203 -9.20 86.63 -42.11
N VAL A 204 -8.65 86.34 -43.29
CA VAL A 204 -7.24 85.97 -43.47
C VAL A 204 -6.34 87.09 -42.93
N GLY A 205 -5.44 86.74 -42.00
CA GLY A 205 -4.52 87.69 -41.37
C GLY A 205 -5.12 88.53 -40.22
N ALA A 206 -6.40 88.35 -39.85
CA ALA A 206 -7.02 89.08 -38.75
C ALA A 206 -6.40 88.75 -37.37
N ILE A 207 -5.85 87.54 -37.22
CA ILE A 207 -5.10 87.14 -36.03
C ILE A 207 -3.60 87.40 -36.28
N ASN A 208 -3.11 88.53 -35.79
CA ASN A 208 -1.69 88.92 -35.84
C ASN A 208 -1.04 88.83 -34.44
N SER A 209 0.23 89.22 -34.31
CA SER A 209 0.98 89.20 -33.05
C SER A 209 0.50 90.19 -31.97
N GLN A 210 -0.41 91.12 -32.31
CA GLN A 210 -1.10 92.00 -31.34
C GLN A 210 -2.46 91.43 -30.93
N ALA A 211 -3.07 90.57 -31.75
CA ALA A 211 -4.31 89.86 -31.46
C ALA A 211 -4.13 88.61 -30.57
N LEU A 212 -2.88 88.22 -30.28
CA LEU A 212 -2.52 87.11 -29.41
C LEU A 212 -1.68 87.61 -28.23
N ALA A 213 -2.15 87.35 -27.01
CA ALA A 213 -1.38 87.64 -25.79
C ALA A 213 -0.15 86.72 -25.66
N ALA A 214 0.80 87.09 -24.79
CA ALA A 214 1.90 86.20 -24.42
C ALA A 214 1.36 84.86 -23.87
N ALA A 215 1.93 83.73 -24.32
CA ALA A 215 1.43 82.37 -24.05
C ALA A 215 -0.05 82.10 -24.47
N ALA A 216 -0.65 82.93 -25.34
CA ALA A 216 -1.97 82.64 -25.90
C ALA A 216 -1.99 81.32 -26.69
N VAL A 217 -0.87 80.95 -27.32
CA VAL A 217 -0.64 79.66 -27.98
C VAL A 217 0.45 78.90 -27.19
N THR A 218 0.05 77.84 -26.49
CA THR A 218 0.94 76.88 -25.80
C THR A 218 1.04 75.59 -26.63
N ALA A 219 1.93 74.68 -26.25
CA ALA A 219 2.04 73.37 -26.91
C ALA A 219 0.70 72.60 -26.88
N GLU A 220 -0.07 72.69 -25.79
CA GLU A 220 -1.39 72.04 -25.65
C GLU A 220 -2.46 72.63 -26.58
N LYS A 221 -2.25 73.87 -27.06
CA LYS A 221 -3.13 74.58 -27.99
C LYS A 221 -2.72 74.40 -29.46
N LEU A 222 -1.63 73.68 -29.72
CA LEU A 222 -1.19 73.29 -31.06
C LEU A 222 -1.39 71.78 -31.23
N GLY A 223 -2.34 71.40 -32.08
CA GLY A 223 -2.52 70.00 -32.47
C GLY A 223 -1.24 69.42 -33.10
N ALA A 224 -1.10 68.09 -33.06
CA ALA A 224 0.02 67.42 -33.70
C ALA A 224 0.13 67.83 -35.18
N ALA A 225 1.36 68.12 -35.63
CA ALA A 225 1.69 68.63 -36.96
C ALA A 225 1.10 70.01 -37.36
N ALA A 226 0.60 70.83 -36.42
CA ALA A 226 0.08 72.18 -36.71
C ALA A 226 1.11 73.20 -37.27
N VAL A 227 2.41 72.84 -37.34
CA VAL A 227 3.47 73.66 -37.95
C VAL A 227 4.26 72.81 -38.95
N GLU A 228 4.09 73.10 -40.24
CA GLU A 228 4.81 72.44 -41.33
C GLU A 228 6.24 72.97 -41.48
N ALA A 229 7.20 72.10 -41.83
CA ALA A 229 8.61 72.48 -42.00
C ALA A 229 8.82 73.62 -43.02
N GLY A 230 8.01 73.69 -44.08
CA GLY A 230 8.04 74.78 -45.08
C GLY A 230 7.59 76.16 -44.56
N LYS A 231 7.18 76.28 -43.28
CA LYS A 231 6.91 77.55 -42.60
C LYS A 231 8.08 78.01 -41.71
N ILE A 232 9.14 77.21 -41.59
CA ILE A 232 10.34 77.52 -40.81
C ILE A 232 11.42 78.07 -41.75
N ALA A 233 11.96 79.25 -41.45
CA ALA A 233 13.00 79.87 -42.27
C ALA A 233 14.37 79.19 -42.07
N ALA A 234 15.20 79.18 -43.13
CA ALA A 234 16.57 78.66 -43.05
C ALA A 234 17.38 79.43 -41.99
N GLY A 235 18.01 78.71 -41.07
CA GLY A 235 18.76 79.29 -39.95
C GLY A 235 17.92 79.76 -38.75
N ALA A 236 16.58 79.64 -38.78
CA ALA A 236 15.73 79.94 -37.62
C ALA A 236 15.99 79.00 -36.42
N VAL A 237 16.61 77.84 -36.65
CA VAL A 237 17.17 76.95 -35.63
C VAL A 237 18.69 77.16 -35.62
N THR A 238 19.17 77.94 -34.64
CA THR A 238 20.60 78.25 -34.43
C THR A 238 21.30 77.13 -33.61
N LYS A 239 22.61 77.22 -33.33
CA LYS A 239 23.33 76.22 -32.51
C LYS A 239 22.80 76.02 -31.09
N ASP A 240 22.10 77.02 -30.55
CA ASP A 240 21.55 77.03 -29.19
C ASP A 240 20.02 76.75 -29.17
N ALA A 241 19.41 76.65 -30.35
CA ALA A 241 18.00 76.28 -30.53
C ALA A 241 17.69 74.77 -30.46
N PRO A 242 18.57 73.81 -30.85
CA PRO A 242 18.33 72.41 -30.55
C PRO A 242 18.52 72.16 -29.05
N CYS A 243 17.41 71.99 -28.35
CA CYS A 243 17.45 71.46 -26.99
C CYS A 243 17.99 70.02 -26.98
N VAL A 244 18.44 69.56 -25.81
CA VAL A 244 19.02 68.21 -25.64
C VAL A 244 18.06 67.15 -26.21
N GLY A 245 18.53 66.42 -27.23
CA GLY A 245 17.78 65.35 -27.90
C GLY A 245 17.05 65.76 -29.20
N SER A 246 17.01 67.03 -29.59
CA SER A 246 16.26 67.44 -30.80
C SER A 246 16.95 67.09 -32.13
N VAL A 247 18.24 66.75 -32.11
CA VAL A 247 18.97 66.18 -33.26
C VAL A 247 19.16 64.69 -32.97
N THR A 248 18.31 63.87 -33.57
CA THR A 248 18.33 62.40 -33.42
C THR A 248 19.10 61.73 -34.56
N ALA A 249 19.38 60.43 -34.45
CA ALA A 249 20.16 59.70 -35.46
C ALA A 249 19.59 59.80 -36.89
N GLY A 250 18.26 59.93 -37.04
CA GLY A 250 17.62 60.11 -38.35
C GLY A 250 17.87 61.47 -39.02
N ALA A 251 18.37 62.46 -38.28
CA ALA A 251 18.77 63.77 -38.82
C ALA A 251 20.20 63.76 -39.40
N ILE A 252 20.97 62.68 -39.21
CA ILE A 252 22.34 62.54 -39.72
C ILE A 252 22.36 61.48 -40.82
N VAL A 253 22.51 61.91 -42.07
CA VAL A 253 22.56 60.99 -43.22
C VAL A 253 23.88 60.20 -43.27
N ALA A 254 23.84 59.02 -43.89
CA ALA A 254 24.99 58.14 -44.01
C ALA A 254 26.21 58.85 -44.65
N ASN A 255 27.40 58.58 -44.13
CA ASN A 255 28.68 59.19 -44.52
C ASN A 255 28.81 60.72 -44.32
N ALA A 256 27.85 61.39 -43.68
CA ALA A 256 27.96 62.84 -43.37
C ALA A 256 29.12 63.18 -42.42
N VAL A 257 29.56 62.23 -41.60
CA VAL A 257 30.75 62.34 -40.75
C VAL A 257 31.81 61.36 -41.27
N THR A 258 32.97 61.88 -41.64
CA THR A 258 34.12 61.10 -42.14
C THR A 258 35.30 61.23 -41.17
N ALA A 259 36.35 60.41 -41.35
CA ALA A 259 37.57 60.51 -40.54
C ALA A 259 38.26 61.90 -40.63
N ALA A 260 38.07 62.64 -41.73
CA ALA A 260 38.58 64.00 -41.88
C ALA A 260 37.70 65.08 -41.20
N ALA A 261 36.46 64.74 -40.84
CA ALA A 261 35.56 65.57 -40.03
C ALA A 261 35.72 65.33 -38.52
N LEU A 262 36.65 64.45 -38.12
CA LEU A 262 36.97 64.12 -36.74
C LEU A 262 38.44 64.48 -36.48
N ALA A 263 38.74 65.18 -35.38
CA ALA A 263 40.12 65.47 -35.02
C ALA A 263 40.78 64.24 -34.39
N ALA A 264 42.11 64.11 -34.52
CA ALA A 264 42.84 63.02 -33.89
C ALA A 264 42.61 63.01 -32.37
N GLY A 265 42.04 61.92 -31.85
CA GLY A 265 41.66 61.78 -30.44
C GLY A 265 40.35 62.45 -30.01
N SER A 266 39.59 63.10 -30.91
CA SER A 266 38.28 63.69 -30.52
C SER A 266 37.24 62.63 -30.18
N VAL A 267 37.32 61.46 -30.81
CA VAL A 267 36.55 60.27 -30.43
C VAL A 267 37.31 59.54 -29.31
N THR A 268 37.14 60.03 -28.08
CA THR A 268 37.65 59.36 -26.87
C THR A 268 36.74 58.19 -26.46
N ALA A 269 37.18 57.37 -25.51
CA ALA A 269 36.32 56.33 -24.92
C ALA A 269 35.02 56.89 -24.29
N ALA A 270 35.00 58.16 -23.85
CA ALA A 270 33.79 58.82 -23.35
C ALA A 270 32.85 59.33 -24.47
N ALA A 271 33.35 59.43 -25.70
CA ALA A 271 32.55 59.76 -26.89
C ALA A 271 31.99 58.50 -27.59
N ILE A 272 32.40 57.30 -27.16
CA ILE A 272 31.90 56.01 -27.66
C ILE A 272 30.97 55.41 -26.59
N SER A 273 29.67 55.40 -26.85
CA SER A 273 28.71 54.72 -25.98
C SER A 273 29.04 53.24 -25.85
N ALA A 274 28.95 52.68 -24.64
CA ALA A 274 29.25 51.29 -24.38
C ALA A 274 28.46 50.35 -25.33
N GLY A 275 29.17 49.44 -26.01
CA GLY A 275 28.60 48.50 -26.98
C GLY A 275 28.35 49.06 -28.39
N SER A 276 28.57 50.34 -28.68
CA SER A 276 28.33 50.89 -30.04
C SER A 276 29.34 50.40 -31.08
N VAL A 277 30.57 50.07 -30.67
CA VAL A 277 31.56 49.38 -31.51
C VAL A 277 31.29 47.88 -31.45
N THR A 278 30.38 47.42 -32.31
CA THR A 278 30.06 46.00 -32.47
C THR A 278 31.09 45.31 -33.38
N ALA A 279 31.04 43.98 -33.47
CA ALA A 279 31.89 43.21 -34.39
C ALA A 279 31.75 43.66 -35.86
N GLY A 280 30.57 44.14 -36.28
CA GLY A 280 30.35 44.69 -37.63
C GLY A 280 30.94 46.09 -37.85
N ALA A 281 31.32 46.80 -36.79
CA ALA A 281 32.05 48.07 -36.86
C ALA A 281 33.57 47.89 -36.92
N LEU A 282 34.08 46.65 -36.81
CA LEU A 282 35.49 46.30 -36.87
C LEU A 282 35.77 45.48 -38.13
N ALA A 283 36.73 45.90 -38.95
CA ALA A 283 37.16 45.11 -40.10
C ALA A 283 37.85 43.81 -39.65
N ALA A 284 37.71 42.72 -40.41
CA ALA A 284 38.39 41.46 -40.12
C ALA A 284 39.92 41.66 -40.06
N GLY A 285 40.56 41.12 -39.02
CA GLY A 285 42.01 41.31 -38.77
C GLY A 285 42.41 42.73 -38.33
N SER A 286 41.47 43.65 -38.07
CA SER A 286 41.81 45.00 -37.60
C SER A 286 42.46 45.02 -36.22
N VAL A 287 42.09 44.09 -35.34
CA VAL A 287 42.76 43.83 -34.05
C VAL A 287 43.72 42.64 -34.22
N THR A 288 45.00 42.87 -33.93
CA THR A 288 46.08 41.88 -34.00
C THR A 288 46.82 41.82 -32.67
N ALA A 289 47.66 40.80 -32.45
CA ALA A 289 48.36 40.61 -31.18
C ALA A 289 49.24 41.82 -30.81
N GLU A 290 49.88 42.46 -31.79
CA GLU A 290 50.75 43.63 -31.62
C GLU A 290 49.97 44.90 -31.23
N LYS A 291 48.64 44.90 -31.42
CA LYS A 291 47.73 45.98 -31.02
C LYS A 291 47.10 45.73 -29.64
N LEU A 292 47.38 44.59 -29.02
CA LEU A 292 46.97 44.24 -27.66
C LEU A 292 48.19 44.32 -26.73
N VAL A 293 48.23 45.34 -25.86
CA VAL A 293 49.28 45.43 -24.84
C VAL A 293 49.15 44.29 -23.82
N VAL A 294 50.24 43.95 -23.13
CA VAL A 294 50.24 42.94 -22.07
C VAL A 294 49.19 43.30 -21.01
N GLY A 295 48.26 42.38 -20.74
CA GLY A 295 47.14 42.61 -19.82
C GLY A 295 45.92 43.35 -20.40
N ALA A 296 45.89 43.66 -21.70
CA ALA A 296 44.72 44.27 -22.35
C ALA A 296 43.48 43.35 -22.36
N VAL A 297 43.70 42.04 -22.48
CA VAL A 297 42.65 41.02 -22.32
C VAL A 297 42.73 40.48 -20.90
N GLN A 298 41.86 40.98 -20.03
CA GLN A 298 41.70 40.48 -18.66
C GLN A 298 40.62 39.38 -18.62
N ALA A 299 40.55 38.60 -17.54
CA ALA A 299 39.62 37.48 -17.43
C ALA A 299 38.14 37.89 -17.67
N GLY A 300 37.71 39.05 -17.16
CA GLY A 300 36.36 39.58 -17.39
C GLY A 300 36.09 40.15 -18.79
N ALA A 301 37.10 40.26 -19.65
CA ALA A 301 36.95 40.63 -21.06
C ALA A 301 36.72 39.41 -21.98
N LEU A 302 36.87 38.19 -21.43
CA LEU A 302 36.54 36.94 -22.10
C LEU A 302 35.15 36.48 -21.61
N ALA A 303 34.24 36.24 -22.55
CA ALA A 303 32.98 35.57 -22.23
C ALA A 303 33.24 34.11 -21.78
N VAL A 304 32.27 33.52 -21.08
CA VAL A 304 32.27 32.08 -20.80
C VAL A 304 32.41 31.31 -22.11
N ASP A 305 33.25 30.28 -22.13
CA ASP A 305 33.62 29.48 -23.31
C ASP A 305 34.25 30.25 -24.50
N ALA A 306 34.65 31.52 -24.31
CA ALA A 306 35.37 32.28 -25.34
C ALA A 306 36.70 31.62 -25.74
N VAL A 307 37.35 30.89 -24.82
CA VAL A 307 38.56 30.09 -25.05
C VAL A 307 38.23 28.61 -24.88
N THR A 308 37.81 27.96 -25.97
CA THR A 308 37.61 26.51 -26.04
C THR A 308 38.93 25.78 -26.31
N ALA A 309 39.00 24.47 -26.05
CA ALA A 309 40.21 23.67 -26.21
C ALA A 309 40.89 23.83 -27.59
N GLY A 310 40.12 23.88 -28.69
CA GLY A 310 40.66 24.09 -30.04
C GLY A 310 41.20 25.50 -30.34
N LYS A 311 41.11 26.44 -29.39
CA LYS A 311 41.76 27.77 -29.42
C LYS A 311 43.04 27.83 -28.59
N ILE A 312 43.34 26.76 -27.85
CA ILE A 312 44.58 26.57 -27.09
C ILE A 312 45.47 25.64 -27.93
N ALA A 313 46.72 26.04 -28.18
CA ALA A 313 47.67 25.17 -28.87
C ALA A 313 48.08 23.99 -27.99
N ALA A 314 48.49 22.87 -28.59
CA ALA A 314 49.08 21.75 -27.86
C ALA A 314 50.27 22.24 -27.01
N ASP A 315 50.40 21.70 -25.80
CA ASP A 315 51.44 22.00 -24.81
C ASP A 315 51.54 23.48 -24.34
N ALA A 316 50.59 24.35 -24.74
CA ALA A 316 50.59 25.78 -24.38
C ALA A 316 50.19 26.07 -22.91
N VAL A 317 49.80 25.05 -22.14
CA VAL A 317 49.52 25.12 -20.71
C VAL A 317 50.37 24.06 -20.02
N THR A 318 51.44 24.46 -19.35
CA THR A 318 52.33 23.56 -18.60
C THR A 318 52.08 23.68 -17.10
N ALA A 319 52.82 22.92 -16.29
CA ALA A 319 52.81 23.05 -14.83
C ALA A 319 53.25 24.45 -14.32
N ARG A 320 53.86 25.29 -15.15
CA ARG A 320 54.17 26.70 -14.83
C ARG A 320 52.93 27.61 -14.88
N GLU A 321 52.00 27.32 -15.78
CA GLU A 321 50.79 28.12 -16.00
C GLU A 321 49.64 27.69 -15.06
N ILE A 322 49.76 26.54 -14.40
CA ILE A 322 48.80 26.01 -13.43
C ILE A 322 49.24 26.37 -12.01
N GLN A 323 48.43 27.14 -11.29
CA GLN A 323 48.68 27.45 -9.88
C GLN A 323 48.59 26.17 -9.03
N ALA A 324 49.54 25.99 -8.10
CA ALA A 324 49.52 24.88 -7.16
C ALA A 324 48.16 24.77 -6.42
N LEU A 325 47.61 23.56 -6.37
CA LEU A 325 46.31 23.22 -5.77
C LEU A 325 45.05 23.84 -6.43
N SER A 326 45.14 24.54 -7.58
CA SER A 326 43.94 25.11 -8.22
C SER A 326 43.03 24.06 -8.86
N ILE A 327 43.60 22.93 -9.34
CA ILE A 327 42.87 21.83 -9.96
C ILE A 327 42.18 20.98 -8.87
N THR A 328 41.02 21.45 -8.41
CA THR A 328 40.13 20.68 -7.52
C THR A 328 39.33 19.64 -8.32
N ALA A 329 38.68 18.70 -7.62
CA ALA A 329 37.85 17.66 -8.24
C ALA A 329 36.73 18.19 -9.18
N ALA A 330 36.26 19.43 -9.00
CA ALA A 330 35.26 20.05 -9.88
C ALA A 330 35.83 20.43 -11.27
N HIS A 331 37.15 20.52 -11.42
CA HIS A 331 37.84 20.82 -12.68
C HIS A 331 38.19 19.55 -13.48
N LEU A 332 37.98 18.37 -12.89
CA LEU A 332 38.30 17.07 -13.50
C LEU A 332 37.00 16.37 -13.90
N ALA A 333 36.84 16.07 -15.18
CA ALA A 333 35.72 15.24 -15.63
C ALA A 333 35.83 13.82 -15.02
N VAL A 334 34.69 13.17 -14.79
CA VAL A 334 34.65 11.81 -14.23
C VAL A 334 35.48 10.87 -15.12
N ASN A 335 36.36 10.08 -14.49
CA ASN A 335 37.32 9.16 -15.14
C ASN A 335 38.39 9.81 -16.05
N SER A 336 38.55 11.14 -16.05
CA SER A 336 39.58 11.82 -16.87
C SER A 336 41.02 11.51 -16.46
N VAL A 337 41.27 11.25 -15.17
CA VAL A 337 42.57 10.82 -14.66
C VAL A 337 42.66 9.29 -14.75
N THR A 338 43.36 8.79 -15.76
CA THR A 338 43.59 7.36 -15.97
C THR A 338 44.80 6.85 -15.16
N ALA A 339 44.92 5.54 -15.00
CA ALA A 339 46.05 4.92 -14.28
C ALA A 339 47.42 5.26 -14.90
N THR A 340 47.49 5.57 -16.20
CA THR A 340 48.73 6.01 -16.87
C THR A 340 49.07 7.50 -16.66
N ALA A 341 48.10 8.30 -16.21
CA ALA A 341 48.31 9.71 -15.84
C ALA A 341 48.80 9.88 -14.39
N ILE A 342 48.81 8.80 -13.58
CA ILE A 342 49.30 8.80 -12.20
C ILE A 342 50.66 8.09 -12.17
N GLN A 343 51.72 8.80 -11.81
CA GLN A 343 53.05 8.20 -11.66
C GLN A 343 53.05 7.17 -10.51
N ALA A 344 53.64 5.99 -10.75
CA ALA A 344 53.72 4.95 -9.73
C ALA A 344 54.39 5.45 -8.44
N GLY A 345 53.73 5.25 -7.30
CA GLY A 345 54.22 5.65 -5.98
C GLY A 345 53.96 7.12 -5.59
N ILE A 346 53.33 7.95 -6.43
CA ILE A 346 53.08 9.37 -6.10
C ILE A 346 51.95 9.58 -5.06
N ILE A 347 51.08 8.58 -4.86
CA ILE A 347 50.02 8.61 -3.87
C ILE A 347 50.46 7.82 -2.63
N ASP A 348 50.73 8.53 -1.54
CA ASP A 348 51.15 7.96 -0.25
C ASP A 348 50.11 8.18 0.87
N ALA A 349 50.46 7.79 2.10
CA ALA A 349 49.59 7.92 3.28
C ALA A 349 49.27 9.37 3.70
N THR A 350 49.98 10.38 3.20
CA THR A 350 49.63 11.81 3.41
C THR A 350 48.58 12.28 2.41
N HIS A 351 48.51 11.64 1.23
CA HIS A 351 47.50 11.89 0.20
C HIS A 351 46.18 11.16 0.52
N ILE A 352 46.19 10.15 1.39
CA ILE A 352 45.04 9.33 1.75
C ILE A 352 44.64 9.62 3.20
N LYS A 353 43.54 10.38 3.39
CA LYS A 353 42.97 10.62 4.73
C LYS A 353 42.62 9.28 5.41
N ALA A 354 42.98 9.13 6.69
CA ALA A 354 42.64 7.96 7.49
C ALA A 354 41.13 7.65 7.44
N GLY A 355 40.78 6.41 7.09
CA GLY A 355 39.39 5.95 6.91
C GLY A 355 38.71 6.36 5.59
N ALA A 356 39.37 7.10 4.69
CA ALA A 356 38.80 7.44 3.37
C ALA A 356 38.84 6.28 2.37
N ILE A 357 39.73 5.30 2.59
CA ILE A 357 39.73 4.01 1.88
C ILE A 357 39.45 2.93 2.93
N THR A 358 38.29 2.31 2.82
CA THR A 358 37.84 1.15 3.63
C THR A 358 38.00 -0.14 2.82
N ALA A 359 37.86 -1.32 3.45
CA ALA A 359 38.13 -2.60 2.80
C ALA A 359 37.25 -2.86 1.56
N ASP A 360 36.02 -2.34 1.54
CA ASP A 360 35.09 -2.37 0.39
C ASP A 360 35.48 -1.44 -0.77
N LYS A 361 36.44 -0.53 -0.57
CA LYS A 361 36.99 0.36 -1.61
C LYS A 361 38.22 -0.23 -2.31
N ILE A 362 38.74 -1.36 -1.84
CA ILE A 362 39.88 -2.05 -2.44
C ILE A 362 39.35 -3.29 -3.18
N GLY A 363 39.68 -3.41 -4.47
CA GLY A 363 39.27 -4.53 -5.32
C GLY A 363 40.02 -5.82 -5.02
N ILE A 364 39.75 -6.45 -3.86
CA ILE A 364 40.23 -7.81 -3.55
C ILE A 364 39.35 -8.83 -4.31
N GLY A 365 39.62 -8.92 -5.62
CA GLY A 365 39.12 -9.97 -6.53
C GLY A 365 37.63 -10.30 -6.43
N THR A 366 36.78 -9.30 -6.74
CA THR A 366 35.31 -9.32 -7.01
C THR A 366 34.35 -10.00 -6.02
N THR A 367 34.76 -11.04 -5.29
CA THR A 367 33.99 -11.76 -4.27
C THR A 367 34.64 -11.71 -2.89
N GLY A 368 35.80 -11.04 -2.75
CA GLY A 368 36.69 -11.16 -1.59
C GLY A 368 37.74 -12.27 -1.73
N ASN A 369 37.96 -12.76 -2.95
CA ASN A 369 39.00 -13.74 -3.28
C ASN A 369 40.32 -13.02 -3.60
N VAL A 370 41.42 -13.48 -3.02
CA VAL A 370 42.77 -12.91 -3.20
C VAL A 370 43.39 -13.34 -4.53
N ILE A 371 42.90 -14.41 -5.17
CA ILE A 371 43.37 -14.86 -6.49
C ILE A 371 42.77 -13.97 -7.61
N PRO A 372 43.60 -13.29 -8.42
CA PRO A 372 43.13 -12.63 -9.64
C PRO A 372 42.80 -13.69 -10.69
N ASP A 373 41.66 -13.57 -11.35
CA ASP A 373 41.20 -14.51 -12.40
C ASP A 373 41.15 -15.98 -11.91
N PRO A 374 40.31 -16.28 -10.89
CA PRO A 374 40.31 -17.56 -10.16
C PRO A 374 39.69 -18.74 -10.91
N SER A 375 38.88 -18.47 -11.93
CA SER A 375 38.32 -19.46 -12.87
C SER A 375 39.05 -19.46 -14.22
N PHE A 376 40.26 -18.87 -14.28
CA PHE A 376 41.18 -19.00 -15.42
C PHE A 376 40.66 -18.56 -16.80
N GLU A 377 39.66 -17.66 -16.80
CA GLU A 377 38.96 -17.20 -18.00
C GLU A 377 39.69 -16.08 -18.74
N GLY A 378 40.38 -15.22 -17.99
CA GLY A 378 40.81 -13.90 -18.41
C GLY A 378 42.23 -13.79 -18.99
N ALA A 379 42.54 -12.58 -19.44
CA ALA A 379 43.83 -12.25 -20.05
C ALA A 379 45.03 -12.45 -19.10
N ILE A 380 44.83 -12.34 -17.78
CA ILE A 380 45.87 -12.57 -16.78
C ILE A 380 46.35 -14.04 -16.85
N THR A 381 45.44 -15.01 -16.92
CA THR A 381 45.83 -16.42 -17.01
C THR A 381 46.47 -16.77 -18.34
N ALA A 382 46.04 -16.18 -19.46
CA ALA A 382 46.73 -16.33 -20.75
C ALA A 382 48.21 -15.91 -20.65
N VAL A 383 48.50 -14.77 -19.99
CA VAL A 383 49.88 -14.30 -19.75
C VAL A 383 50.64 -15.22 -18.78
N ARG A 384 50.01 -15.69 -17.69
CA ARG A 384 50.63 -16.67 -16.76
C ARG A 384 51.06 -17.95 -17.49
N VAL A 385 50.17 -18.52 -18.31
CA VAL A 385 50.41 -19.75 -19.07
C VAL A 385 51.52 -19.55 -20.10
N GLN A 386 51.52 -18.43 -20.83
CA GLN A 386 52.58 -18.09 -21.78
C GLN A 386 53.95 -17.98 -21.09
N ALA A 387 54.02 -17.40 -19.89
CA ALA A 387 55.26 -17.27 -19.11
C ALA A 387 55.74 -18.58 -18.47
N ALA A 388 54.84 -19.51 -18.16
CA ALA A 388 55.16 -20.78 -17.48
C ALA A 388 55.62 -21.92 -18.42
N GLY A 389 55.52 -21.72 -19.73
CA GLY A 389 56.04 -22.63 -20.74
C GLY A 389 55.17 -23.86 -21.02
N ALA A 390 55.64 -24.70 -21.95
CA ALA A 390 54.86 -25.70 -22.69
C ALA A 390 54.22 -26.86 -21.88
N HIS A 391 54.37 -26.87 -20.55
CA HIS A 391 53.65 -27.80 -19.67
C HIS A 391 52.27 -27.28 -19.25
N TRP A 392 52.01 -25.97 -19.34
CA TRP A 392 50.73 -25.37 -18.96
C TRP A 392 49.90 -25.01 -20.20
N SER A 393 48.58 -25.15 -20.08
CA SER A 393 47.60 -24.83 -21.13
C SER A 393 46.28 -24.35 -20.51
N ILE A 394 45.38 -23.85 -21.35
CA ILE A 394 44.00 -23.56 -20.98
C ILE A 394 43.11 -24.50 -21.81
N VAL A 395 42.22 -25.23 -21.15
CA VAL A 395 41.27 -26.17 -21.78
C VAL A 395 39.85 -25.63 -21.73
N THR A 396 39.00 -25.99 -22.70
CA THR A 396 37.63 -25.45 -22.86
C THR A 396 36.56 -26.31 -22.17
N SER A 397 36.84 -26.74 -20.94
CA SER A 397 35.94 -27.57 -20.12
C SER A 397 36.36 -27.47 -18.66
N GLY A 398 35.92 -26.44 -17.96
CA GLY A 398 36.18 -26.27 -16.54
C GLY A 398 35.15 -26.97 -15.64
N HIS A 399 35.02 -26.48 -14.41
CA HIS A 399 34.04 -26.90 -13.41
C HIS A 399 33.03 -25.76 -13.20
N ASP A 400 31.83 -25.93 -13.73
CA ASP A 400 30.80 -24.89 -13.86
C ASP A 400 31.27 -23.59 -14.58
N SER A 401 32.35 -23.71 -15.37
CA SER A 401 33.00 -22.61 -16.10
C SER A 401 33.34 -23.01 -17.56
N PRO A 402 33.50 -22.03 -18.48
CA PRO A 402 33.93 -22.29 -19.85
C PRO A 402 35.35 -22.86 -20.01
N LYS A 403 36.28 -22.58 -19.08
CA LYS A 403 37.70 -22.95 -19.19
C LYS A 403 38.31 -23.39 -17.86
N ALA A 404 39.38 -24.18 -17.93
CA ALA A 404 40.25 -24.48 -16.79
C ALA A 404 41.74 -24.39 -17.14
N LEU A 405 42.57 -24.15 -16.12
CA LEU A 405 44.03 -24.19 -16.22
C LEU A 405 44.49 -25.65 -16.16
N GLN A 406 45.12 -26.17 -17.21
CA GLN A 406 45.65 -27.54 -17.24
C GLN A 406 47.17 -27.57 -17.19
N VAL A 407 47.72 -28.58 -16.50
CA VAL A 407 49.13 -28.96 -16.55
C VAL A 407 49.31 -30.36 -17.13
N SER A 408 50.28 -30.51 -18.02
CA SER A 408 50.83 -31.80 -18.44
C SER A 408 51.87 -32.27 -17.42
N ALA A 409 51.47 -33.26 -16.63
CA ALA A 409 52.24 -33.84 -15.54
C ALA A 409 53.22 -34.92 -16.02
N THR A 410 53.28 -35.16 -17.34
CA THR A 410 54.06 -36.24 -17.97
C THR A 410 55.55 -35.91 -18.03
N SER A 411 56.40 -36.81 -17.53
CA SER A 411 57.85 -36.66 -17.43
C SER A 411 58.55 -38.02 -17.33
N ALA A 412 59.72 -38.17 -17.98
CA ALA A 412 60.50 -39.42 -17.96
C ALA A 412 61.08 -39.77 -16.58
N THR A 413 61.21 -38.78 -15.70
CA THR A 413 61.59 -38.92 -14.29
C THR A 413 60.62 -38.11 -13.41
N PRO A 414 60.41 -38.47 -12.13
CA PRO A 414 59.52 -37.74 -11.23
C PRO A 414 59.86 -36.25 -11.17
N ALA A 415 58.90 -35.41 -11.54
CA ALA A 415 59.11 -33.99 -11.71
C ALA A 415 57.98 -33.18 -11.08
N THR A 416 58.34 -32.08 -10.42
CA THR A 416 57.36 -31.11 -9.94
C THR A 416 57.03 -30.11 -11.06
N ARG A 417 55.76 -29.72 -11.17
CA ARG A 417 55.29 -28.62 -12.03
C ARG A 417 54.44 -27.68 -11.19
N LEU A 418 54.79 -26.40 -11.16
CA LEU A 418 54.12 -25.40 -10.34
C LEU A 418 53.81 -24.13 -11.14
N LEU A 419 52.74 -23.43 -10.78
CA LEU A 419 52.38 -22.11 -11.29
C LEU A 419 52.03 -21.19 -10.12
N THR A 420 52.75 -20.07 -10.00
CA THR A 420 52.38 -19.01 -9.05
C THR A 420 51.20 -18.22 -9.61
N LEU A 421 50.10 -18.14 -8.86
CA LEU A 421 48.90 -17.40 -9.25
C LEU A 421 48.98 -15.94 -8.84
N THR A 422 49.44 -15.68 -7.61
CA THR A 422 49.63 -14.32 -7.06
C THR A 422 50.59 -14.34 -5.87
N THR A 423 51.06 -13.15 -5.47
CA THR A 423 51.81 -12.92 -4.23
C THR A 423 51.28 -11.66 -3.56
N VAL A 424 51.01 -11.71 -2.25
CA VAL A 424 50.40 -10.60 -1.49
C VAL A 424 51.10 -10.41 -0.15
N PRO A 425 51.07 -9.21 0.46
CA PRO A 425 51.46 -9.03 1.85
C PRO A 425 50.50 -9.78 2.80
N VAL A 426 51.02 -10.27 3.92
CA VAL A 426 50.26 -10.90 5.01
C VAL A 426 50.85 -10.49 6.36
N LEU A 427 50.09 -10.58 7.45
CA LEU A 427 50.60 -10.35 8.80
C LEU A 427 50.68 -11.68 9.60
N PRO A 428 51.72 -11.88 10.43
CA PRO A 428 51.81 -13.04 11.32
C PRO A 428 50.57 -13.21 12.20
N GLY A 429 50.09 -14.46 12.31
CA GLY A 429 48.93 -14.80 13.11
C GLY A 429 47.57 -14.45 12.50
N GLU A 430 47.52 -13.96 11.25
CA GLU A 430 46.33 -14.01 10.41
C GLU A 430 46.11 -15.45 9.88
N ALA A 431 44.93 -15.76 9.34
CA ALA A 431 44.70 -17.03 8.65
C ALA A 431 44.03 -16.84 7.29
N TYR A 432 44.24 -17.81 6.40
CA TYR A 432 43.61 -17.88 5.09
C TYR A 432 42.93 -19.23 4.88
N TYR A 433 41.70 -19.19 4.35
CA TYR A 433 41.05 -20.33 3.74
C TYR A 433 41.52 -20.47 2.29
N LEU A 434 42.06 -21.63 1.94
CA LEU A 434 42.52 -22.01 0.61
C LEU A 434 41.62 -23.13 0.09
N SER A 435 41.22 -23.06 -1.17
CA SER A 435 40.59 -24.20 -1.86
C SER A 435 40.74 -24.13 -3.38
N PHE A 436 40.57 -25.27 -4.04
CA PHE A 436 40.65 -25.40 -5.49
C PHE A 436 39.81 -26.60 -5.96
N ASP A 437 39.25 -26.49 -7.16
CA ASP A 437 38.71 -27.64 -7.87
C ASP A 437 39.80 -28.27 -8.73
N TYR A 438 39.84 -29.60 -8.82
CA TYR A 438 40.77 -30.34 -9.65
C TYR A 438 40.10 -31.48 -10.42
N LEU A 439 40.67 -31.81 -11.58
CA LEU A 439 40.33 -32.98 -12.38
C LEU A 439 41.62 -33.70 -12.80
N ALA A 440 41.88 -34.85 -12.19
CA ALA A 440 43.02 -35.71 -12.53
C ALA A 440 42.66 -36.67 -13.68
N SER A 441 43.54 -36.84 -14.66
CA SER A 441 43.33 -37.81 -15.75
C SER A 441 43.37 -39.26 -15.25
N ALA A 442 42.73 -40.19 -15.95
CA ALA A 442 42.71 -41.62 -15.57
C ALA A 442 44.11 -42.22 -15.40
N ASN A 443 45.07 -41.80 -16.24
CA ASN A 443 46.47 -42.19 -16.21
C ASN A 443 47.37 -41.29 -15.34
N TRP A 444 46.82 -40.44 -14.47
CA TRP A 444 47.60 -39.59 -13.56
C TRP A 444 48.52 -40.43 -12.67
N ALA A 445 49.79 -40.02 -12.58
CA ALA A 445 50.76 -40.60 -11.67
C ALA A 445 51.68 -39.50 -11.10
N GLY A 446 51.67 -39.35 -9.78
CA GLY A 446 52.52 -38.46 -9.00
C GLY A 446 52.27 -38.64 -7.50
N ASN A 447 52.97 -37.87 -6.67
CA ASN A 447 52.88 -38.01 -5.21
C ASN A 447 51.78 -37.13 -4.59
N SER A 448 51.38 -36.03 -5.23
CA SER A 448 50.20 -35.24 -4.85
C SER A 448 49.85 -34.17 -5.89
N ILE A 449 48.59 -33.77 -5.90
CA ILE A 449 48.10 -32.49 -6.44
C ILE A 449 48.01 -31.52 -5.27
N ARG A 450 48.37 -30.24 -5.45
CA ARG A 450 48.43 -29.26 -4.36
C ARG A 450 47.97 -27.88 -4.77
N PHE A 451 47.42 -27.16 -3.81
CA PHE A 451 47.36 -25.71 -3.79
C PHE A 451 47.92 -25.22 -2.45
N TYR A 452 48.87 -24.29 -2.47
CA TYR A 452 49.52 -23.83 -1.23
C TYR A 452 49.85 -22.35 -1.22
N ALA A 453 49.89 -21.80 -0.01
CA ALA A 453 50.62 -20.58 0.32
C ALA A 453 52.04 -20.94 0.76
N ALA A 454 53.05 -20.46 0.06
CA ALA A 454 54.38 -20.34 0.63
C ALA A 454 54.40 -19.06 1.49
N TRP A 455 54.59 -19.22 2.79
CA TRP A 455 54.70 -18.10 3.74
C TRP A 455 56.14 -17.61 3.73
N GLU A 456 56.38 -16.39 3.25
CA GLU A 456 57.73 -15.90 2.95
C GLU A 456 58.13 -14.71 3.82
N ASP A 457 59.42 -14.68 4.17
CA ASP A 457 60.06 -13.54 4.84
C ASP A 457 60.24 -12.33 3.90
N SER A 458 60.88 -11.27 4.40
CA SER A 458 61.14 -10.04 3.63
C SER A 458 62.18 -10.20 2.51
N ALA A 459 63.02 -11.23 2.55
CA ALA A 459 63.91 -11.60 1.44
C ALA A 459 63.21 -12.47 0.39
N GLY A 460 62.10 -13.11 0.75
CA GLY A 460 61.34 -14.05 -0.06
C GLY A 460 61.63 -15.53 0.23
N THR A 461 62.29 -15.84 1.34
CA THR A 461 62.56 -17.21 1.77
C THR A 461 61.28 -17.84 2.35
N PRO A 462 60.84 -19.02 1.87
CA PRO A 462 59.74 -19.74 2.49
C PRO A 462 60.09 -20.21 3.91
N LEU A 463 59.32 -19.77 4.90
CA LEU A 463 59.43 -20.16 6.30
C LEU A 463 58.65 -21.44 6.59
N SER A 464 57.45 -21.56 6.02
CA SER A 464 56.65 -22.79 6.00
C SER A 464 55.56 -22.70 4.90
N TRP A 465 54.70 -23.72 4.82
CA TRP A 465 53.70 -23.86 3.75
C TRP A 465 52.30 -24.13 4.32
N GLY A 466 51.33 -23.30 3.95
CA GLY A 466 49.91 -23.57 4.14
C GLY A 466 49.39 -24.36 2.95
N THR A 467 49.44 -25.70 3.04
CA THR A 467 49.22 -26.59 1.89
C THR A 467 47.92 -27.37 2.00
N VAL A 468 47.05 -27.18 1.01
CA VAL A 468 45.95 -28.09 0.69
C VAL A 468 46.51 -29.13 -0.30
N LEU A 469 46.60 -30.40 0.13
CA LEU A 469 47.14 -31.50 -0.68
C LEU A 469 46.09 -32.58 -0.95
N VAL A 470 46.26 -33.25 -2.09
CA VAL A 470 45.52 -34.44 -2.50
C VAL A 470 46.55 -35.48 -2.93
N ASP A 471 46.81 -36.47 -2.09
CA ASP A 471 47.73 -37.58 -2.37
C ASP A 471 47.09 -38.67 -3.23
N THR A 472 45.80 -38.92 -3.01
CA THR A 472 45.00 -39.99 -3.63
C THR A 472 43.83 -39.39 -4.42
N PRO A 473 44.08 -38.68 -5.53
CA PRO A 473 43.02 -37.98 -6.26
C PRO A 473 42.03 -38.93 -6.93
N THR A 474 40.74 -38.63 -6.79
CA THR A 474 39.68 -39.17 -7.65
C THR A 474 39.99 -38.81 -9.10
N ARG A 475 39.98 -39.80 -10.00
CA ARG A 475 40.38 -39.61 -11.41
C ARG A 475 39.15 -39.61 -12.32
N GLY A 476 39.15 -38.74 -13.32
CA GLY A 476 38.07 -38.63 -14.29
C GLY A 476 36.79 -37.96 -13.75
N THR A 477 36.86 -37.29 -12.60
CA THR A 477 35.75 -36.51 -12.02
C THR A 477 36.33 -35.25 -11.38
N TRP A 478 35.62 -34.13 -11.51
CA TRP A 478 35.97 -32.91 -10.78
C TRP A 478 35.79 -33.12 -9.28
N SER A 479 36.64 -32.50 -8.47
CA SER A 479 36.59 -32.59 -7.00
C SER A 479 37.21 -31.36 -6.36
N ARG A 480 36.60 -30.84 -5.29
CA ARG A 480 37.14 -29.70 -4.53
C ARG A 480 38.01 -30.18 -3.38
N ALA A 481 39.16 -29.54 -3.19
CA ALA A 481 40.00 -29.69 -2.00
C ALA A 481 40.11 -28.34 -1.28
N ALA A 482 40.08 -28.35 0.05
CA ALA A 482 40.05 -27.14 0.88
C ALA A 482 40.82 -27.30 2.19
N GLY A 483 41.30 -26.19 2.75
CA GLY A 483 41.98 -26.15 4.04
C GLY A 483 42.12 -24.72 4.58
N GLN A 484 42.20 -24.57 5.89
CA GLN A 484 42.46 -23.28 6.55
C GLN A 484 43.85 -23.30 7.18
N HIS A 485 44.65 -22.27 6.92
CA HIS A 485 46.05 -22.21 7.33
C HIS A 485 46.38 -20.87 7.98
N GLN A 486 47.03 -20.93 9.15
CA GLN A 486 47.54 -19.77 9.90
C GLN A 486 48.87 -19.29 9.28
N VAL A 487 49.09 -17.97 9.29
CA VAL A 487 50.33 -17.31 8.85
C VAL A 487 51.37 -17.38 9.99
N PRO A 488 52.56 -17.96 9.76
CA PRO A 488 53.56 -18.15 10.81
C PRO A 488 54.23 -16.84 11.25
N ALA A 489 54.86 -16.87 12.43
CA ALA A 489 55.72 -15.80 12.91
C ALA A 489 56.82 -15.45 11.89
N GLY A 490 57.01 -14.16 11.61
CA GLY A 490 58.05 -13.66 10.70
C GLY A 490 57.69 -13.63 9.20
N ALA A 491 56.57 -14.24 8.78
CA ALA A 491 56.11 -14.09 7.40
C ALA A 491 55.55 -12.68 7.16
N VAL A 492 55.89 -12.09 6.01
CA VAL A 492 55.41 -10.75 5.59
C VAL A 492 54.69 -10.79 4.25
N ARG A 493 54.81 -11.90 3.51
CA ARG A 493 54.09 -12.13 2.25
C ARG A 493 53.71 -13.59 2.08
N ALA A 494 52.66 -13.84 1.30
CA ALA A 494 52.21 -15.17 0.91
C ALA A 494 52.22 -15.29 -0.61
N ARG A 495 52.85 -16.34 -1.13
CA ARG A 495 52.86 -16.67 -2.56
C ARG A 495 51.99 -17.89 -2.81
N PHE A 496 50.92 -17.73 -3.56
CA PHE A 496 49.92 -18.76 -3.80
C PHE A 496 50.21 -19.53 -5.09
N VAL A 497 50.27 -20.86 -4.99
CA VAL A 497 50.84 -21.75 -6.01
C VAL A 497 49.98 -22.99 -6.20
N VAL A 498 49.61 -23.32 -7.43
CA VAL A 498 49.08 -24.64 -7.81
C VAL A 498 50.22 -25.53 -8.32
N GLU A 499 50.21 -26.81 -7.94
CA GLU A 499 51.34 -27.73 -8.16
C GLU A 499 50.90 -29.19 -8.39
N THR A 500 51.57 -29.89 -9.31
CA THR A 500 51.67 -31.36 -9.29
C THR A 500 53.06 -31.76 -8.82
N TYR A 501 53.13 -32.54 -7.74
CA TYR A 501 54.37 -32.87 -7.06
C TYR A 501 54.88 -34.26 -7.45
N GLN A 502 56.13 -34.34 -7.91
CA GLN A 502 56.82 -35.58 -8.28
C GLN A 502 56.03 -36.46 -9.26
N SER A 503 55.41 -35.84 -10.27
CA SER A 503 54.60 -36.52 -11.27
C SER A 503 55.42 -37.06 -12.46
N THR A 504 54.92 -38.14 -13.06
CA THR A 504 55.52 -38.81 -14.23
C THR A 504 54.54 -39.01 -15.39
N ALA A 505 53.22 -39.02 -15.15
CA ALA A 505 52.22 -39.27 -16.19
C ALA A 505 50.90 -38.53 -15.97
N GLY A 506 50.18 -38.30 -17.08
CA GLY A 506 48.83 -37.75 -17.09
C GLY A 506 48.76 -36.23 -17.12
N THR A 507 47.58 -35.71 -16.80
CA THR A 507 47.28 -34.27 -16.69
C THR A 507 46.46 -33.98 -15.43
N VAL A 508 46.49 -32.72 -15.00
CA VAL A 508 45.56 -32.18 -14.00
C VAL A 508 45.01 -30.87 -14.55
N ALA A 509 43.69 -30.70 -14.55
CA ALA A 509 43.06 -29.39 -14.67
C ALA A 509 42.73 -28.83 -13.27
N PHE A 510 42.86 -27.51 -13.12
CA PHE A 510 42.56 -26.73 -11.92
C PHE A 510 41.50 -25.69 -12.26
N ASP A 511 40.57 -25.43 -11.35
CA ASP A 511 39.54 -24.40 -11.50
C ASP A 511 39.07 -23.82 -10.14
N ASN A 512 38.29 -22.73 -10.19
CA ASN A 512 37.62 -22.07 -9.07
C ASN A 512 38.50 -21.90 -7.82
N VAL A 513 39.75 -21.45 -8.03
CA VAL A 513 40.77 -21.36 -6.98
C VAL A 513 40.48 -20.17 -6.07
N GLU A 514 40.32 -20.47 -4.79
CA GLU A 514 39.82 -19.53 -3.80
C GLU A 514 40.81 -19.38 -2.65
N VAL A 515 41.15 -18.12 -2.37
CA VAL A 515 41.91 -17.70 -1.20
C VAL A 515 41.14 -16.59 -0.53
N ARG A 516 40.72 -16.78 0.73
CA ARG A 516 40.08 -15.71 1.52
C ARG A 516 40.78 -15.53 2.87
N PRO A 517 41.00 -14.29 3.34
CA PRO A 517 41.32 -14.05 4.74
C PRO A 517 40.20 -14.58 5.63
N VAL A 518 40.55 -15.21 6.75
CA VAL A 518 39.61 -15.64 7.78
C VAL A 518 39.35 -14.46 8.70
N ILE A 519 38.10 -14.02 8.79
CA ILE A 519 37.73 -12.85 9.59
C ILE A 519 37.80 -13.25 11.07
N GLY A 520 38.53 -12.46 11.87
CA GLY A 520 38.67 -12.67 13.31
C GLY A 520 39.75 -13.68 13.74
N ALA A 521 40.37 -14.39 12.79
CA ALA A 521 41.57 -15.18 13.06
C ALA A 521 42.79 -14.25 13.25
N ARG A 522 43.00 -13.77 14.49
CA ARG A 522 44.21 -13.05 14.89
C ARG A 522 44.71 -13.54 16.26
N GLY A 523 45.73 -14.39 16.24
CA GLY A 523 46.39 -14.91 17.44
C GLY A 523 45.66 -16.08 18.14
N SER A 524 46.22 -16.49 19.27
CA SER A 524 45.73 -17.58 20.13
C SER A 524 44.71 -17.11 21.17
N GLY A 525 43.83 -18.01 21.62
CA GLY A 525 42.82 -17.73 22.64
C GLY A 525 41.46 -17.30 22.05
N PRO A 526 40.67 -16.50 22.81
CA PRO A 526 39.23 -16.42 22.63
C PRO A 526 38.86 -15.52 21.45
N ARG A 527 38.26 -16.10 20.42
CA ARG A 527 37.99 -15.44 19.13
C ARG A 527 36.86 -16.12 18.38
N ALA A 528 36.23 -15.37 17.48
CA ALA A 528 35.31 -15.89 16.47
C ALA A 528 36.00 -15.86 15.11
N GLU A 529 36.09 -17.00 14.43
CA GLU A 529 36.64 -17.12 13.08
C GLU A 529 35.51 -17.36 12.07
N LEU A 530 35.39 -16.49 11.06
CA LEU A 530 34.45 -16.66 9.95
C LEU A 530 35.22 -16.85 8.64
N SER A 531 34.94 -17.95 7.94
CA SER A 531 35.54 -18.35 6.66
C SER A 531 34.47 -18.89 5.70
N PRO A 532 34.79 -19.17 4.42
CA PRO A 532 33.87 -19.88 3.52
C PRO A 532 33.44 -21.27 4.01
N ALA A 533 34.20 -21.90 4.92
CA ALA A 533 33.77 -23.15 5.56
C ALA A 533 32.63 -22.93 6.57
N GLY A 534 32.50 -21.73 7.14
CA GLY A 534 31.49 -21.37 8.14
C GLY A 534 32.07 -20.59 9.33
N LEU A 535 31.36 -20.64 10.46
CA LEU A 535 31.71 -19.96 11.71
C LEU A 535 32.29 -20.96 12.72
N ARG A 536 33.38 -20.57 13.37
CA ARG A 536 33.98 -21.29 14.50
C ARG A 536 34.23 -20.33 15.66
N LEU A 537 33.92 -20.76 16.89
CA LEU A 537 34.20 -20.01 18.11
C LEU A 537 35.23 -20.76 18.96
N TYR A 538 36.15 -20.00 19.55
CA TYR A 538 37.25 -20.53 20.36
C TYR A 538 37.27 -19.93 21.76
N ASP A 539 37.74 -20.70 22.74
CA ASP A 539 37.80 -20.30 24.15
C ASP A 539 39.10 -19.60 24.57
N GLY A 540 39.27 -19.40 25.89
CA GLY A 540 40.45 -18.79 26.50
C GLY A 540 41.77 -19.52 26.25
N GLY A 541 41.75 -20.85 26.11
CA GLY A 541 42.92 -21.65 25.71
C GLY A 541 43.18 -21.61 24.21
N GLY A 542 42.11 -21.43 23.44
CA GLY A 542 42.11 -21.37 21.98
C GLY A 542 41.50 -22.62 21.32
N ASP A 543 40.85 -23.50 22.11
CA ASP A 543 40.16 -24.71 21.64
C ASP A 543 38.77 -24.40 21.07
N GLU A 544 38.31 -25.21 20.11
CA GLU A 544 37.08 -24.96 19.34
C GLU A 544 35.83 -25.36 20.15
N THR A 545 35.08 -24.37 20.63
CA THR A 545 33.88 -24.56 21.48
C THR A 545 32.57 -24.63 20.70
N VAL A 546 32.48 -23.96 19.55
CA VAL A 546 31.30 -24.01 18.67
C VAL A 546 31.76 -24.11 17.22
N SER A 547 31.25 -25.10 16.52
CA SER A 547 31.48 -25.30 15.09
C SER A 547 30.15 -25.25 14.34
N LEU A 548 30.03 -24.32 13.39
CA LEU A 548 28.91 -24.12 12.47
C LEU A 548 29.47 -24.08 11.05
N VAL A 549 29.86 -25.25 10.54
CA VAL A 549 30.66 -25.38 9.31
C VAL A 549 30.13 -26.45 8.36
N SER A 550 30.29 -26.21 7.06
CA SER A 550 29.96 -27.16 5.99
C SER A 550 31.10 -28.17 5.76
N GLY A 551 30.76 -29.35 5.25
CA GLY A 551 31.73 -30.42 4.94
C GLY A 551 32.11 -31.33 6.12
N ASN A 552 31.80 -30.95 7.37
CA ASN A 552 31.82 -31.86 8.51
C ASN A 552 30.54 -32.74 8.55
N ARG A 553 30.59 -33.89 9.24
CA ARG A 553 29.40 -34.75 9.47
C ARG A 553 28.34 -34.11 10.36
N ASN A 554 28.70 -33.08 11.13
CA ASN A 554 27.84 -32.38 12.06
C ASN A 554 27.69 -30.93 11.60
N PHE A 555 26.46 -30.45 11.41
CA PHE A 555 26.18 -29.04 11.10
C PHE A 555 26.40 -28.12 12.31
N LEU A 556 26.07 -28.61 13.51
CA LEU A 556 26.39 -27.97 14.77
C LEU A 556 27.22 -28.93 15.61
N THR A 557 28.33 -28.46 16.16
CA THR A 557 29.04 -29.10 17.27
C THR A 557 29.26 -28.07 18.38
N LEU A 558 28.86 -28.44 19.60
CA LEU A 558 29.22 -27.76 20.84
C LEU A 558 30.22 -28.64 21.59
N THR A 559 31.30 -28.03 22.04
CA THR A 559 32.47 -28.70 22.61
C THR A 559 32.79 -28.12 23.99
N THR A 560 33.36 -28.92 24.88
CA THR A 560 33.98 -28.47 26.13
C THR A 560 35.28 -29.26 26.33
N ASP A 561 36.37 -28.58 26.63
CA ASP A 561 37.72 -29.17 26.80
C ASP A 561 38.14 -30.09 25.63
N GLY A 562 37.81 -29.69 24.40
CA GLY A 562 38.06 -30.47 23.17
C GLY A 562 37.11 -31.65 22.93
N VAL A 563 36.19 -31.96 23.85
CA VAL A 563 35.22 -33.06 23.75
C VAL A 563 33.85 -32.56 23.29
N PRO A 564 33.24 -33.11 22.22
CA PRO A 564 31.87 -32.78 21.82
C PRO A 564 30.84 -33.16 22.90
N VAL A 565 30.07 -32.17 23.38
CA VAL A 565 29.02 -32.33 24.40
C VAL A 565 27.60 -32.27 23.83
N ALA A 566 27.44 -31.65 22.65
CA ALA A 566 26.22 -31.73 21.85
C ALA A 566 26.55 -31.62 20.35
N THR A 567 25.87 -32.40 19.51
CA THR A 567 26.04 -32.36 18.05
C THR A 567 24.71 -32.54 17.32
N ILE A 568 24.54 -31.88 16.18
CA ILE A 568 23.44 -32.13 15.23
C ILE A 568 24.05 -32.56 13.90
N ASP A 569 23.69 -33.74 13.41
CA ASP A 569 24.22 -34.32 12.16
C ASP A 569 23.57 -33.73 10.89
N ASP A 570 24.04 -34.15 9.71
CA ASP A 570 23.53 -33.73 8.40
C ASP A 570 22.08 -34.19 8.09
N ARG A 571 21.46 -34.99 8.96
CA ARG A 571 20.05 -35.46 8.89
C ARG A 571 19.19 -34.86 10.00
N GLY A 572 19.75 -34.02 10.88
CA GLY A 572 19.06 -33.45 12.03
C GLY A 572 19.04 -34.36 13.28
N ASN A 573 19.81 -35.45 13.29
CA ASN A 573 19.96 -36.29 14.48
C ASN A 573 20.75 -35.53 15.56
N GLY A 574 20.13 -35.31 16.71
CA GLY A 574 20.79 -34.73 17.89
C GLY A 574 21.44 -35.79 18.77
N ASN A 575 22.68 -35.57 19.16
CA ASN A 575 23.36 -36.29 20.24
C ASN A 575 23.74 -35.28 21.33
N PHE A 576 23.47 -35.61 22.60
CA PHE A 576 23.63 -34.71 23.74
C PHE A 576 24.14 -35.50 24.95
N SER A 577 25.22 -35.07 25.59
CA SER A 577 25.72 -35.71 26.81
C SER A 577 24.79 -35.52 28.01
N ASN A 578 24.10 -34.36 28.05
CA ASN A 578 23.01 -34.05 28.98
C ASN A 578 21.99 -33.18 28.25
N LEU A 579 20.70 -33.37 28.52
CA LEU A 579 19.60 -32.57 27.97
C LEU A 579 18.76 -31.97 29.10
N ALA A 580 18.74 -30.65 29.21
CA ALA A 580 17.86 -29.91 30.10
C ALA A 580 16.83 -29.15 29.26
N VAL A 581 15.53 -29.37 29.53
CA VAL A 581 14.43 -28.74 28.79
C VAL A 581 13.70 -27.80 29.74
N ALA A 582 13.51 -26.52 29.34
CA ALA A 582 12.87 -25.50 30.16
C ALA A 582 11.34 -25.54 30.14
N GLY A 583 10.76 -26.47 29.38
CA GLY A 583 9.34 -26.78 29.29
C GLY A 583 9.14 -28.26 28.98
N THR A 584 7.96 -28.65 28.52
CA THR A 584 7.63 -30.06 28.26
C THR A 584 8.47 -30.67 27.14
N LEU A 585 9.18 -31.76 27.45
CA LEU A 585 9.76 -32.63 26.42
C LEU A 585 8.67 -33.48 25.77
N THR A 586 8.51 -33.39 24.45
CA THR A 586 7.47 -34.09 23.70
C THR A 586 8.03 -35.08 22.68
N ILE A 587 7.33 -36.19 22.44
CA ILE A 587 7.61 -37.17 21.38
C ILE A 587 6.40 -37.21 20.44
N GLY A 588 6.61 -36.93 19.14
CA GLY A 588 5.51 -36.89 18.14
C GLY A 588 4.51 -35.73 18.31
N GLY A 589 4.63 -34.93 19.37
CA GLY A 589 3.70 -33.89 19.80
C GLY A 589 3.22 -34.10 21.24
N ASP A 590 3.22 -35.35 21.72
CA ASP A 590 2.72 -35.72 23.05
C ASP A 590 3.77 -35.54 24.15
N PRO A 591 3.41 -35.06 25.36
CA PRO A 591 4.32 -35.02 26.50
C PRO A 591 4.93 -36.38 26.85
N LEU A 592 6.25 -36.42 27.10
CA LEU A 592 6.94 -37.64 27.53
C LEU A 592 6.32 -38.24 28.82
N GLU A 593 5.86 -37.39 29.74
CA GLU A 593 5.16 -37.82 30.96
C GLU A 593 3.85 -38.57 30.65
N SER A 594 3.09 -38.11 29.64
CA SER A 594 1.90 -38.81 29.17
C SER A 594 2.26 -40.18 28.58
N VAL A 595 3.29 -40.25 27.73
CA VAL A 595 3.78 -41.51 27.14
C VAL A 595 4.25 -42.49 28.23
N MET A 596 5.03 -42.02 29.20
CA MET A 596 5.53 -42.82 30.32
C MET A 596 4.41 -43.27 31.29
N THR A 597 3.31 -42.52 31.39
CA THR A 597 2.20 -42.88 32.27
C THR A 597 1.55 -44.22 31.89
N TYR A 598 1.52 -44.58 30.60
CA TYR A 598 0.97 -45.85 30.13
C TYR A 598 1.90 -47.06 30.27
N ALA A 599 3.16 -46.86 30.69
CA ALA A 599 4.11 -47.95 30.88
C ALA A 599 3.91 -48.71 32.23
N PRO A 600 4.23 -50.02 32.28
CA PRO A 600 4.33 -50.77 33.54
C PRO A 600 5.53 -50.29 34.37
N ARG A 601 5.38 -50.22 35.70
CA ARG A 601 6.50 -49.84 36.59
C ARG A 601 7.36 -51.02 37.05
N GLY A 602 6.94 -52.28 36.80
CA GLY A 602 7.71 -53.48 37.15
C GLY A 602 7.59 -53.85 38.63
N ILE A 603 8.57 -54.56 39.19
CA ILE A 603 8.51 -55.05 40.58
C ILE A 603 8.55 -53.88 41.58
N VAL A 604 7.45 -53.68 42.31
CA VAL A 604 7.28 -52.63 43.33
C VAL A 604 7.44 -53.12 44.77
N ALA A 605 7.38 -54.45 45.00
CA ALA A 605 7.76 -55.07 46.27
C ALA A 605 8.32 -56.48 46.05
N TYR A 606 9.29 -56.90 46.86
CA TYR A 606 9.96 -58.20 46.75
C TYR A 606 10.35 -58.75 48.13
N GLY A 607 10.12 -60.03 48.37
CA GLY A 607 10.33 -60.70 49.65
C GLY A 607 10.90 -62.10 49.47
N ARG A 608 11.83 -62.48 50.34
CA ARG A 608 12.58 -63.74 50.26
C ARG A 608 12.57 -64.44 51.61
N GLN A 609 12.01 -65.64 51.64
CA GLN A 609 11.96 -66.51 52.81
C GLN A 609 13.01 -67.63 52.67
N THR A 610 13.92 -67.74 53.64
CA THR A 610 15.04 -68.70 53.67
C THR A 610 14.96 -69.71 54.82
N ALA A 611 13.86 -69.72 55.57
CA ALA A 611 13.55 -70.76 56.55
C ALA A 611 12.28 -71.52 56.13
N ALA A 612 12.31 -72.84 56.28
CA ALA A 612 11.14 -73.69 56.07
C ALA A 612 10.14 -73.53 57.23
N VAL A 613 8.84 -73.54 56.91
CA VAL A 613 7.76 -73.47 57.89
C VAL A 613 6.88 -74.70 57.76
N THR A 614 6.68 -75.42 58.85
CA THR A 614 5.86 -76.64 58.90
C THR A 614 4.53 -76.36 59.61
N GLY A 615 3.43 -76.62 58.90
CA GLY A 615 2.06 -76.56 59.41
C GLY A 615 1.38 -77.93 59.44
N GLY A 616 0.11 -77.94 59.85
CA GLY A 616 -0.74 -79.13 59.91
C GLY A 616 -2.13 -78.82 59.36
N ALA A 617 -3.18 -79.35 59.99
CA ALA A 617 -4.57 -79.03 59.64
C ALA A 617 -5.02 -77.61 60.03
N SER A 618 -4.27 -76.94 60.93
CA SER A 618 -4.44 -75.51 61.24
C SER A 618 -3.61 -74.64 60.29
N GLU A 619 -3.99 -73.38 60.11
CA GLU A 619 -3.34 -72.46 59.18
C GLU A 619 -2.15 -71.70 59.78
N TYR A 620 -1.10 -71.53 58.98
CA TYR A 620 0.18 -70.91 59.32
C TYR A 620 0.57 -69.86 58.27
N GLY A 621 1.32 -68.83 58.66
CA GLY A 621 1.91 -67.85 57.74
C GLY A 621 3.27 -68.29 57.20
N PHE A 622 3.67 -67.77 56.03
CA PHE A 622 4.94 -68.12 55.37
C PHE A 622 5.79 -66.89 54.97
N VAL A 623 5.29 -66.01 54.08
CA VAL A 623 5.96 -64.76 53.68
C VAL A 623 4.98 -63.59 53.78
N GLU A 624 5.42 -62.47 54.36
CA GLU A 624 4.68 -61.20 54.35
C GLU A 624 5.35 -60.20 53.38
N LEU A 625 4.54 -59.40 52.68
CA LEU A 625 5.00 -58.25 51.90
C LEU A 625 4.09 -57.03 52.02
N ALA A 626 4.70 -55.86 52.09
CA ALA A 626 4.03 -54.57 52.05
C ALA A 626 4.24 -53.90 50.67
N PHE A 627 3.19 -53.32 50.09
CA PHE A 627 3.28 -52.47 48.90
C PHE A 627 2.28 -51.31 48.95
N GLN A 628 2.46 -50.31 48.09
CA GLN A 628 1.52 -49.20 47.90
C GLN A 628 0.70 -49.46 46.62
N ALA A 629 -0.61 -49.57 46.76
CA ALA A 629 -1.56 -49.73 45.66
C ALA A 629 -2.03 -48.36 45.14
N ASP A 630 -1.67 -48.06 43.89
CA ASP A 630 -2.16 -46.93 43.11
C ASP A 630 -3.47 -47.36 42.41
N PRO A 631 -4.61 -46.71 42.65
CA PRO A 631 -5.90 -47.13 42.09
C PRO A 631 -5.95 -47.02 40.56
N SER A 632 -5.01 -46.31 39.93
CA SER A 632 -4.87 -46.21 38.47
C SER A 632 -4.06 -47.36 37.84
N ARG A 633 -3.68 -48.39 38.61
CA ARG A 633 -2.76 -49.46 38.18
C ARG A 633 -3.31 -50.88 38.32
N MET A 634 -2.76 -51.79 37.52
CA MET A 634 -2.87 -53.24 37.72
C MET A 634 -1.65 -53.78 38.45
N TYR A 635 -1.86 -54.70 39.39
CA TYR A 635 -0.81 -55.39 40.12
C TYR A 635 -0.89 -56.91 39.95
N ARG A 636 0.26 -57.55 39.77
CA ARG A 636 0.44 -59.00 39.88
C ARG A 636 1.16 -59.32 41.19
N LEU A 637 0.49 -60.05 42.08
CA LEU A 637 1.07 -60.69 43.26
C LEU A 637 1.48 -62.13 42.89
N VAL A 638 2.69 -62.52 43.24
CA VAL A 638 3.19 -63.89 43.04
C VAL A 638 3.87 -64.39 44.31
N LEU A 639 3.66 -65.67 44.62
CA LEU A 639 4.46 -66.48 45.53
C LEU A 639 4.94 -67.70 44.74
N ASP A 640 6.25 -67.86 44.58
CA ASP A 640 6.91 -69.04 44.05
C ASP A 640 7.70 -69.72 45.19
N CYS A 641 7.30 -70.93 45.60
CA CYS A 641 7.98 -71.71 46.63
C CYS A 641 7.87 -73.21 46.38
N PHE A 642 8.28 -74.05 47.33
CA PHE A 642 8.14 -75.51 47.26
C PHE A 642 7.46 -76.06 48.51
N VAL A 643 6.74 -77.18 48.38
CA VAL A 643 6.09 -77.92 49.48
C VAL A 643 6.51 -79.39 49.53
N THR A 644 6.54 -79.96 50.73
CA THR A 644 6.45 -81.41 50.98
C THR A 644 5.40 -81.70 52.06
N ALA A 645 5.03 -82.97 52.23
CA ALA A 645 4.20 -83.46 53.33
C ALA A 645 4.85 -84.65 54.04
N SER A 646 4.52 -84.88 55.32
CA SER A 646 4.95 -86.09 56.04
C SER A 646 4.42 -87.40 55.43
N THR A 647 3.32 -87.30 54.68
CA THR A 647 2.46 -88.40 54.23
C THR A 647 1.84 -88.05 52.88
N GLU A 648 1.55 -89.05 52.06
CA GLU A 648 0.87 -88.87 50.77
C GLU A 648 -0.66 -88.89 50.93
N GLY A 649 -1.37 -88.16 50.07
CA GLY A 649 -2.82 -88.00 50.11
C GLY A 649 -3.30 -86.73 50.83
N GLY A 650 -4.43 -86.19 50.37
CA GLY A 650 -4.89 -84.86 50.73
C GLY A 650 -4.21 -83.74 49.95
N GLU A 651 -4.42 -82.50 50.39
CA GLU A 651 -4.01 -81.29 49.66
C GLU A 651 -3.40 -80.25 50.62
N VAL A 652 -2.54 -79.37 50.12
CA VAL A 652 -2.19 -78.11 50.80
C VAL A 652 -3.02 -76.99 50.18
N GLN A 653 -3.78 -76.28 51.01
CA GLN A 653 -4.33 -74.98 50.64
C GLN A 653 -3.24 -73.93 50.89
N VAL A 654 -3.00 -73.04 49.92
CA VAL A 654 -2.13 -71.87 50.05
C VAL A 654 -2.91 -70.63 49.61
N SER A 655 -2.91 -69.59 50.44
CA SER A 655 -3.75 -68.40 50.27
C SER A 655 -2.94 -67.12 50.40
N PHE A 656 -3.39 -66.05 49.73
CA PHE A 656 -3.00 -64.68 50.05
C PHE A 656 -4.05 -64.05 50.95
N ARG A 657 -3.62 -63.40 52.03
CA ARG A 657 -4.47 -62.69 52.99
C ARG A 657 -3.99 -61.25 53.16
N ASP A 658 -4.92 -60.32 53.31
CA ASP A 658 -4.64 -58.88 53.36
C ASP A 658 -4.93 -58.29 54.75
N GLY A 659 -3.91 -57.67 55.36
CA GLY A 659 -4.04 -56.90 56.60
C GLY A 659 -4.39 -55.42 56.37
N GLY A 660 -4.44 -54.96 55.11
CA GLY A 660 -4.46 -53.56 54.74
C GLY A 660 -3.24 -52.86 55.33
N THR A 661 -3.46 -51.79 56.08
CA THR A 661 -2.42 -51.06 56.81
C THR A 661 -1.93 -51.77 58.08
N SER A 662 -2.66 -52.78 58.58
CA SER A 662 -2.36 -53.50 59.82
C SER A 662 -1.46 -54.71 59.59
N THR A 663 -0.86 -55.26 60.65
CA THR A 663 -0.11 -56.53 60.54
C THR A 663 -1.07 -57.67 60.18
N PRO A 664 -0.86 -58.37 59.05
CA PRO A 664 -1.73 -59.44 58.60
C PRO A 664 -1.58 -60.71 59.46
N SER A 665 -2.58 -61.58 59.38
CA SER A 665 -2.66 -62.82 60.15
C SER A 665 -3.42 -63.91 59.39
N VAL A 666 -3.45 -65.13 59.94
CA VAL A 666 -4.29 -66.23 59.42
C VAL A 666 -5.80 -65.97 59.52
N ASN A 667 -6.22 -64.89 60.19
CA ASN A 667 -7.62 -64.43 60.23
C ASN A 667 -7.90 -63.24 59.29
N SER A 668 -6.88 -62.70 58.62
CA SER A 668 -7.01 -61.58 57.67
C SER A 668 -7.73 -61.99 56.38
N SER A 669 -8.38 -61.03 55.71
CA SER A 669 -9.24 -61.27 54.55
C SER A 669 -8.52 -61.99 53.41
N ILE A 670 -9.09 -63.11 52.92
CA ILE A 670 -8.51 -63.87 51.81
C ILE A 670 -8.72 -63.11 50.49
N LEU A 671 -7.63 -62.93 49.72
CA LEU A 671 -7.66 -62.32 48.38
C LEU A 671 -7.69 -63.36 47.26
N GLN A 672 -7.02 -64.49 47.45
CA GLN A 672 -6.82 -65.57 46.49
C GLN A 672 -6.49 -66.86 47.26
N THR A 673 -6.99 -67.99 46.78
CA THR A 673 -6.62 -69.32 47.26
C THR A 673 -6.24 -70.23 46.10
N ARG A 674 -5.22 -71.06 46.29
CA ARG A 674 -4.89 -72.20 45.43
C ARG A 674 -4.68 -73.45 46.27
N VAL A 675 -4.91 -74.60 45.68
CA VAL A 675 -4.87 -75.90 46.36
C VAL A 675 -4.01 -76.84 45.52
N PHE A 676 -3.14 -77.61 46.19
CA PHE A 676 -2.14 -78.47 45.53
C PHE A 676 -2.10 -79.85 46.20
N ALA A 677 -2.18 -80.92 45.43
CA ALA A 677 -2.19 -82.29 45.97
C ALA A 677 -0.85 -82.67 46.65
N LEU A 678 -0.94 -83.23 47.85
CA LEU A 678 0.21 -83.70 48.64
C LEU A 678 0.78 -85.00 48.06
N ALA A 679 2.11 -85.13 48.08
CA ALA A 679 2.86 -86.27 47.53
C ALA A 679 3.96 -86.75 48.48
N GLY A 680 3.67 -86.74 49.79
CA GLY A 680 4.64 -87.06 50.82
C GLY A 680 5.90 -86.19 50.72
N ASN A 681 7.06 -86.80 50.98
CA ASN A 681 8.34 -86.10 51.13
C ASN A 681 8.95 -85.59 49.81
N ALA A 682 8.25 -85.69 48.67
CA ALA A 682 8.73 -85.19 47.39
C ALA A 682 8.46 -83.68 47.23
N TYR A 683 9.51 -82.90 46.94
CA TYR A 683 9.39 -81.45 46.70
C TYR A 683 8.50 -81.16 45.49
N ARG A 684 7.42 -80.41 45.69
CA ARG A 684 6.56 -79.91 44.61
C ARG A 684 6.60 -78.37 44.55
N PRO A 685 6.74 -77.76 43.37
CA PRO A 685 6.63 -76.32 43.22
C PRO A 685 5.20 -75.86 43.51
N VAL A 686 5.07 -74.73 44.19
CA VAL A 686 3.83 -74.05 44.53
C VAL A 686 3.94 -72.63 44.00
N ARG A 687 3.14 -72.31 42.99
CA ARG A 687 2.97 -70.93 42.49
C ARG A 687 1.55 -70.46 42.80
N VAL A 688 1.42 -69.42 43.60
CA VAL A 688 0.16 -68.69 43.79
C VAL A 688 0.28 -67.34 43.10
N GLU A 689 -0.63 -67.04 42.17
CA GLU A 689 -0.65 -65.78 41.44
C GLU A 689 -2.04 -65.12 41.55
N LEU A 690 -2.05 -63.80 41.71
CA LEU A 690 -3.22 -62.94 41.73
C LEU A 690 -2.92 -61.69 40.92
N VAL A 691 -3.68 -61.47 39.85
CA VAL A 691 -3.73 -60.18 39.14
C VAL A 691 -4.99 -59.45 39.60
N ARG A 692 -4.87 -58.16 39.97
CA ARG A 692 -5.94 -57.35 40.56
C ARG A 692 -5.63 -55.85 40.39
N SER A 693 -6.62 -54.98 40.24
CA SER A 693 -6.37 -53.53 40.18
C SER A 693 -6.06 -52.95 41.57
N GLY A 694 -5.34 -51.84 41.64
CA GLY A 694 -5.12 -51.12 42.90
C GLY A 694 -6.43 -50.64 43.56
N ALA A 695 -7.48 -50.40 42.78
CA ALA A 695 -8.80 -50.06 43.31
C ALA A 695 -9.47 -51.22 44.05
N ASP A 696 -9.23 -52.47 43.62
CA ASP A 696 -9.80 -53.70 44.22
C ASP A 696 -8.99 -54.23 45.41
N PHE A 697 -7.78 -53.71 45.64
CA PHE A 697 -7.13 -53.78 46.96
C PHE A 697 -7.71 -52.69 47.87
N GLY A 698 -7.78 -51.47 47.33
CA GLY A 698 -7.90 -50.22 48.08
C GLY A 698 -6.66 -49.37 47.83
N ALA A 699 -6.84 -48.06 47.72
CA ALA A 699 -5.71 -47.16 47.49
C ALA A 699 -4.86 -46.98 48.76
N GLY A 700 -3.55 -47.17 48.65
CA GLY A 700 -2.58 -46.98 49.75
C GLY A 700 -1.85 -48.24 50.18
N LEU A 701 -1.48 -48.32 51.46
CA LEU A 701 -0.58 -49.36 51.99
C LEU A 701 -1.33 -50.68 52.26
N HIS A 702 -0.92 -51.74 51.57
CA HIS A 702 -1.42 -53.10 51.75
C HIS A 702 -0.32 -54.05 52.19
N ARG A 703 -0.57 -54.81 53.26
CA ARG A 703 0.33 -55.81 53.86
C ARG A 703 -0.26 -57.20 53.67
N ILE A 704 0.33 -57.94 52.73
CA ILE A 704 -0.15 -59.24 52.27
C ILE A 704 0.67 -60.35 52.92
N LEU A 705 -0.01 -61.28 53.60
CA LEU A 705 0.57 -62.51 54.12
C LEU A 705 0.19 -63.68 53.22
N SER A 706 1.18 -64.48 52.82
CA SER A 706 0.94 -65.82 52.31
C SER A 706 0.76 -66.80 53.47
N THR A 707 -0.27 -67.63 53.41
CA THR A 707 -0.65 -68.59 54.45
C THR A 707 -0.95 -69.98 53.87
N PHE A 708 -0.87 -71.03 54.68
CA PHE A 708 -1.12 -72.41 54.24
C PHE A 708 -1.60 -73.36 55.34
N HIS A 709 -2.29 -74.44 54.95
CA HIS A 709 -2.60 -75.60 55.79
C HIS A 709 -2.83 -76.88 54.97
N ALA A 710 -2.78 -78.05 55.61
CA ALA A 710 -3.19 -79.33 55.04
C ALA A 710 -4.70 -79.53 55.16
N GLN A 711 -5.37 -79.85 54.05
CA GLN A 711 -6.80 -80.14 53.98
C GLN A 711 -7.03 -81.54 53.38
N TRP A 712 -8.05 -82.26 53.89
CA TRP A 712 -8.43 -83.63 53.49
C TRP A 712 -7.29 -84.68 53.53
N ALA A 713 -6.18 -84.36 54.20
CA ALA A 713 -5.04 -85.24 54.39
C ALA A 713 -5.28 -86.26 55.52
N PRO A 714 -4.55 -87.39 55.55
CA PRO A 714 -4.59 -88.34 56.66
C PRO A 714 -4.38 -87.66 58.02
N PRO A 715 -5.12 -88.04 59.09
CA PRO A 715 -4.99 -87.43 60.41
C PRO A 715 -3.55 -87.43 60.92
N GLY A 716 -3.06 -86.25 61.32
CA GLY A 716 -1.66 -86.06 61.76
C GLY A 716 -0.67 -85.69 60.66
N THR A 717 -1.09 -85.61 59.38
CA THR A 717 -0.24 -85.11 58.30
C THR A 717 0.24 -83.68 58.58
N THR A 718 1.55 -83.45 58.43
CA THR A 718 2.15 -82.11 58.38
C THR A 718 2.57 -81.76 56.96
N VAL A 719 2.59 -80.45 56.66
CA VAL A 719 3.00 -79.89 55.37
C VAL A 719 4.05 -78.81 55.61
N THR A 720 5.11 -78.78 54.81
CA THR A 720 6.23 -77.85 54.97
C THR A 720 6.40 -77.04 53.71
N LEU A 721 6.24 -75.71 53.81
CA LEU A 721 6.67 -74.78 52.75
C LEU A 721 8.14 -74.43 52.97
N PHE A 722 8.94 -74.53 51.91
CA PHE A 722 10.39 -74.39 51.97
C PHE A 722 10.86 -73.00 51.58
N GLY A 723 11.60 -72.39 52.50
CA GLY A 723 12.66 -71.45 52.18
C GLY A 723 14.01 -72.05 52.58
N ARG A 724 15.03 -71.90 51.74
CA ARG A 724 16.45 -72.13 52.07
C ARG A 724 17.37 -71.22 51.24
N GLU A 725 18.68 -71.25 51.47
CA GLU A 725 19.63 -70.31 50.86
C GLU A 725 19.87 -70.55 49.37
N ASP A 726 19.83 -71.80 48.92
CA ASP A 726 19.94 -72.21 47.50
C ASP A 726 18.58 -72.19 46.76
N LEU A 727 17.47 -72.35 47.50
CA LEU A 727 16.12 -72.39 46.94
C LEU A 727 15.12 -71.71 47.92
N PRO A 728 15.04 -70.37 47.90
CA PRO A 728 14.14 -69.63 48.77
C PRO A 728 12.68 -69.70 48.30
N GLY A 729 11.75 -69.50 49.23
CA GLY A 729 10.41 -69.05 48.88
C GLY A 729 10.49 -67.57 48.51
N ILE A 730 10.00 -67.20 47.33
CA ILE A 730 10.01 -65.84 46.81
C ILE A 730 8.58 -65.35 46.72
N MET A 731 8.33 -64.14 47.21
CA MET A 731 7.08 -63.41 46.98
C MET A 731 7.40 -62.06 46.33
N TYR A 732 6.54 -61.56 45.43
CA TYR A 732 6.70 -60.22 44.86
C TYR A 732 5.38 -59.61 44.40
N VAL A 733 5.41 -58.29 44.20
CA VAL A 733 4.35 -57.47 43.61
C VAL A 733 4.92 -56.73 42.42
N GLU A 734 4.26 -56.82 41.27
CA GLU A 734 4.64 -56.19 40.01
C GLU A 734 3.51 -55.25 39.53
N ASP A 735 3.82 -53.97 39.29
CA ASP A 735 2.99 -53.01 38.56
C ASP A 735 3.07 -53.35 37.06
N ILE A 736 1.98 -53.89 36.52
CA ILE A 736 1.90 -54.37 35.13
C ILE A 736 1.24 -53.34 34.20
N GLY A 737 1.18 -52.06 34.61
CA GLY A 737 0.64 -50.95 33.82
C GLY A 737 -0.68 -50.38 34.36
N PRO A 738 -1.37 -49.54 33.55
CA PRO A 738 -2.63 -48.90 33.93
C PRO A 738 -3.74 -49.91 34.28
N ALA A 739 -4.65 -49.49 35.16
CA ALA A 739 -5.87 -50.22 35.50
C ALA A 739 -6.72 -50.46 34.24
N ILE A 740 -6.96 -51.73 33.92
CA ILE A 740 -7.89 -52.13 32.86
C ILE A 740 -9.24 -52.41 33.54
N PRO A 741 -10.35 -51.73 33.17
CA PRO A 741 -11.65 -52.01 33.75
C PRO A 741 -12.09 -53.45 33.51
N ASP A 742 -12.81 -54.04 34.47
CA ASP A 742 -13.34 -55.40 34.35
C ASP A 742 -14.33 -55.48 33.17
N THR A 743 -13.90 -56.11 32.08
CA THR A 743 -14.70 -56.37 30.87
C THR A 743 -15.53 -57.64 30.99
N GLY A 744 -15.30 -58.44 32.03
CA GLY A 744 -16.09 -59.62 32.37
C GLY A 744 -17.27 -59.27 33.28
N VAL A 745 -18.43 -59.87 33.02
CA VAL A 745 -19.60 -59.79 33.89
C VAL A 745 -19.76 -61.10 34.66
N TYR A 746 -20.19 -61.04 35.92
CA TYR A 746 -20.46 -62.22 36.74
C TYR A 746 -21.49 -63.15 36.06
N ASN A 747 -21.06 -64.34 35.69
CA ASN A 747 -21.83 -65.28 34.87
C ASN A 747 -22.36 -66.44 35.73
N THR A 748 -23.67 -66.51 35.90
CA THR A 748 -24.36 -67.56 36.68
C THR A 748 -24.69 -68.83 35.88
N GLY A 749 -24.00 -69.09 34.77
CA GLY A 749 -24.14 -70.32 33.97
C GLY A 749 -24.85 -70.15 32.62
N GLY A 750 -24.86 -68.96 32.03
CA GLY A 750 -25.44 -68.69 30.72
C GLY A 750 -24.70 -67.56 29.98
N GLY A 751 -24.33 -67.78 28.72
CA GLY A 751 -23.60 -66.79 27.93
C GLY A 751 -24.42 -65.53 27.68
N THR A 752 -23.83 -64.36 27.96
CA THR A 752 -24.47 -63.05 27.73
C THR A 752 -24.58 -62.74 26.23
N VAL A 753 -25.80 -62.45 25.77
CA VAL A 753 -26.07 -62.07 24.36
C VAL A 753 -25.60 -60.66 23.99
N THR A 754 -25.17 -59.87 24.98
CA THR A 754 -24.58 -58.54 24.79
C THR A 754 -23.05 -58.65 24.84
N PRO A 755 -22.32 -58.27 23.77
CA PRO A 755 -20.86 -58.14 23.82
C PRO A 755 -20.41 -57.06 24.83
N PRO A 756 -19.17 -57.13 25.36
CA PRO A 756 -18.61 -56.03 26.14
C PRO A 756 -18.44 -54.78 25.27
N ARG A 757 -18.71 -53.60 25.85
CA ARG A 757 -18.52 -52.30 25.16
C ARG A 757 -17.05 -52.11 24.76
N GLN A 758 -16.81 -51.56 23.58
CA GLN A 758 -15.47 -51.24 23.06
C GLN A 758 -15.38 -49.77 22.67
N THR A 759 -14.25 -49.13 23.01
CA THR A 759 -13.91 -47.79 22.50
C THR A 759 -13.14 -47.92 21.19
N ILE A 760 -13.63 -47.27 20.14
CA ILE A 760 -13.16 -47.40 18.76
C ILE A 760 -12.98 -46.01 18.15
N THR A 761 -11.83 -45.76 17.51
CA THR A 761 -11.63 -44.58 16.66
C THR A 761 -11.79 -44.97 15.18
N ARG A 762 -12.59 -44.21 14.42
CA ARG A 762 -12.78 -44.38 12.97
C ARG A 762 -12.60 -43.07 12.21
N TYR A 763 -12.26 -43.20 10.94
CA TYR A 763 -12.09 -42.11 9.99
C TYR A 763 -13.07 -42.26 8.83
N TYR A 764 -13.81 -41.21 8.51
CA TYR A 764 -14.83 -41.18 7.46
C TYR A 764 -14.48 -40.09 6.43
N GLY A 765 -14.30 -40.47 5.17
CA GLY A 765 -14.11 -39.51 4.08
C GLY A 765 -15.42 -38.82 3.69
N ALA A 766 -15.34 -37.57 3.23
CA ALA A 766 -16.48 -36.83 2.68
C ALA A 766 -17.15 -37.59 1.53
N ALA A 767 -18.42 -37.97 1.73
CA ALA A 767 -19.21 -38.69 0.74
C ALA A 767 -19.79 -37.75 -0.33
N TRP A 768 -20.14 -36.52 0.07
CA TRP A 768 -20.59 -35.45 -0.82
C TRP A 768 -20.41 -34.10 -0.13
N SER A 769 -20.19 -33.04 -0.90
CA SER A 769 -20.13 -31.65 -0.40
C SER A 769 -20.65 -30.68 -1.46
N GLY A 770 -20.99 -29.43 -1.10
CA GLY A 770 -21.39 -28.43 -2.09
C GLY A 770 -21.77 -27.06 -1.51
N SER A 771 -21.72 -26.05 -2.38
CA SER A 771 -21.99 -24.63 -2.08
C SER A 771 -23.42 -24.20 -2.44
N TYR A 772 -23.95 -23.21 -1.72
CA TYR A 772 -25.32 -22.69 -1.86
C TYR A 772 -25.35 -21.17 -1.75
N ALA A 773 -26.12 -20.52 -2.62
CA ALA A 773 -26.44 -19.09 -2.50
C ALA A 773 -27.56 -18.88 -1.47
N ASN A 774 -27.31 -18.04 -0.46
CA ASN A 774 -28.23 -17.67 0.62
C ASN A 774 -28.92 -18.91 1.26
N ARG A 775 -28.21 -20.04 1.38
CA ARG A 775 -28.72 -21.38 1.79
C ARG A 775 -29.92 -21.93 0.99
N SER A 776 -30.35 -21.23 -0.06
CA SER A 776 -31.67 -21.40 -0.69
C SER A 776 -31.63 -22.08 -2.06
N GLY A 777 -30.45 -22.17 -2.69
CA GLY A 777 -30.26 -22.93 -3.93
C GLY A 777 -28.81 -23.36 -4.12
N TYR A 778 -28.62 -24.62 -4.52
CA TYR A 778 -27.30 -25.19 -4.80
C TYR A 778 -26.61 -24.48 -5.98
N ASN A 779 -25.36 -24.09 -5.79
CA ASN A 779 -24.57 -23.37 -6.77
C ASN A 779 -23.57 -24.31 -7.47
N SER A 780 -23.96 -24.80 -8.65
CA SER A 780 -23.18 -25.76 -9.43
C SER A 780 -21.84 -25.23 -9.94
N PHE A 781 -21.63 -23.91 -9.98
CA PHE A 781 -20.39 -23.27 -10.47
C PHE A 781 -19.13 -23.73 -9.71
N TYR A 782 -19.25 -24.04 -8.42
CA TYR A 782 -18.14 -24.48 -7.58
C TYR A 782 -17.96 -26.01 -7.55
N GLY A 783 -18.83 -26.77 -8.22
CA GLY A 783 -18.84 -28.23 -8.17
C GLY A 783 -19.01 -28.74 -6.73
N ASN A 784 -18.08 -29.58 -6.27
CA ASN A 784 -18.08 -30.09 -4.89
C ASN A 784 -17.41 -29.12 -3.89
N LYS A 785 -16.74 -28.04 -4.33
CA LYS A 785 -16.04 -27.12 -3.42
C LYS A 785 -16.99 -26.45 -2.44
N MET A 786 -16.44 -26.07 -1.28
CA MET A 786 -17.19 -25.48 -0.18
C MET A 786 -16.81 -24.00 -0.03
N MET A 787 -17.67 -23.12 -0.52
CA MET A 787 -17.57 -21.67 -0.37
C MET A 787 -18.21 -21.19 0.95
N GLN A 788 -17.59 -20.21 1.60
CA GLN A 788 -18.11 -19.52 2.78
C GLN A 788 -17.93 -18.00 2.62
N GLY A 789 -18.95 -17.21 2.96
CA GLY A 789 -18.89 -15.73 2.91
C GLY A 789 -19.43 -15.14 1.61
N TYR A 790 -19.37 -13.82 1.45
CA TYR A 790 -19.94 -13.14 0.28
C TYR A 790 -18.96 -13.09 -0.89
N TYR A 791 -19.38 -13.58 -2.07
CA TYR A 791 -18.48 -13.71 -3.22
C TYR A 791 -18.64 -12.60 -4.26
N SER A 792 -19.86 -12.35 -4.74
CA SER A 792 -20.14 -11.32 -5.75
C SER A 792 -21.63 -10.96 -5.79
N GLY A 793 -21.97 -9.83 -6.42
CA GLY A 793 -23.38 -9.41 -6.58
C GLY A 793 -24.29 -10.43 -7.30
N THR A 794 -23.71 -11.33 -8.11
CA THR A 794 -24.45 -12.39 -8.81
C THR A 794 -24.62 -13.66 -7.96
N ASN A 795 -23.68 -13.97 -7.07
CA ASN A 795 -23.70 -15.19 -6.25
C ASN A 795 -24.19 -14.95 -4.82
N GLY A 796 -24.16 -13.70 -4.35
CA GLY A 796 -24.52 -13.31 -2.99
C GLY A 796 -23.66 -13.97 -1.92
N LEU A 797 -24.31 -14.28 -0.79
CA LEU A 797 -23.73 -14.92 0.37
C LEU A 797 -23.65 -16.43 0.14
N GLN A 798 -22.46 -17.03 0.24
CA GLN A 798 -22.26 -18.46 0.09
C GLN A 798 -22.19 -19.18 1.45
N ALA A 799 -22.86 -20.32 1.53
CA ALA A 799 -22.80 -21.29 2.62
C ALA A 799 -22.64 -22.69 2.03
N SER A 800 -22.04 -23.64 2.75
CA SER A 800 -21.74 -24.98 2.21
C SER A 800 -22.04 -26.11 3.17
N LEU A 801 -22.16 -27.33 2.64
CA LEU A 801 -22.37 -28.58 3.37
C LEU A 801 -21.35 -29.64 2.97
N VAL A 802 -21.03 -30.57 3.87
CA VAL A 802 -20.34 -31.85 3.59
C VAL A 802 -20.87 -32.98 4.48
N GLY A 803 -21.40 -34.03 3.83
CA GLY A 803 -21.90 -35.23 4.49
C GLY A 803 -20.88 -36.37 4.52
N PHE A 804 -20.93 -37.19 5.56
CA PHE A 804 -20.09 -38.36 5.79
C PHE A 804 -20.93 -39.64 5.89
N ASN A 805 -20.41 -40.76 5.39
CA ASN A 805 -21.09 -42.06 5.46
C ASN A 805 -20.88 -42.73 6.83
N LEU A 806 -21.53 -42.19 7.87
CA LEU A 806 -21.40 -42.66 9.27
C LEU A 806 -22.14 -43.99 9.56
N GLY A 807 -22.93 -44.47 8.60
CA GLY A 807 -23.58 -45.80 8.64
C GLY A 807 -24.46 -46.02 9.88
N SER A 808 -24.44 -47.25 10.39
CA SER A 808 -24.98 -47.63 11.70
C SER A 808 -23.90 -47.68 12.80
N ASP A 809 -22.67 -47.27 12.50
CA ASP A 809 -21.52 -47.34 13.42
C ASP A 809 -21.83 -46.57 14.71
N LEU A 810 -22.27 -45.31 14.58
CA LEU A 810 -22.54 -44.43 15.71
C LEU A 810 -23.93 -44.63 16.34
N ALA A 811 -24.80 -45.45 15.73
CA ALA A 811 -26.16 -45.65 16.21
C ALA A 811 -26.16 -46.38 17.57
N GLY A 812 -26.54 -45.67 18.64
CA GLY A 812 -26.46 -46.17 20.03
C GLY A 812 -25.06 -46.12 20.64
N ALA A 813 -24.11 -45.42 20.01
CA ALA A 813 -22.76 -45.22 20.54
C ALA A 813 -22.65 -43.91 21.34
N GLU A 814 -21.84 -43.94 22.38
CA GLU A 814 -21.42 -42.80 23.19
C GLU A 814 -20.22 -42.13 22.50
N ILE A 815 -20.29 -40.82 22.23
CA ILE A 815 -19.23 -40.08 21.54
C ILE A 815 -18.26 -39.51 22.57
N ASN A 816 -16.97 -39.80 22.37
CA ASN A 816 -15.90 -39.35 23.25
C ASN A 816 -15.13 -38.17 22.64
N GLU A 817 -14.95 -38.16 21.32
CA GLU A 817 -14.23 -37.12 20.57
C GLU A 817 -14.69 -37.09 19.10
N VAL A 818 -14.81 -35.91 18.51
CA VAL A 818 -15.05 -35.69 17.08
C VAL A 818 -14.15 -34.57 16.56
N ALA A 819 -13.35 -34.86 15.54
CA ALA A 819 -12.56 -33.85 14.84
C ALA A 819 -12.82 -33.89 13.33
N VAL A 820 -12.82 -32.74 12.67
CA VAL A 820 -13.01 -32.61 11.22
C VAL A 820 -11.79 -31.99 10.54
N TYR A 821 -11.32 -32.63 9.47
CA TYR A 821 -10.28 -32.08 8.61
C TYR A 821 -10.90 -31.17 7.54
N LEU A 822 -10.35 -29.98 7.37
CA LEU A 822 -10.68 -29.04 6.31
C LEU A 822 -9.41 -28.45 5.72
N TYR A 823 -9.43 -28.17 4.41
CA TYR A 823 -8.33 -27.49 3.69
C TYR A 823 -8.90 -26.32 2.86
N PHE A 824 -8.39 -25.10 3.09
CA PHE A 824 -8.78 -23.88 2.38
C PHE A 824 -7.75 -23.52 1.28
N ASP A 825 -8.08 -23.77 0.01
CA ASP A 825 -7.22 -23.44 -1.14
C ASP A 825 -7.26 -21.95 -1.51
N HIS A 826 -8.22 -21.20 -0.96
CA HIS A 826 -8.33 -19.76 -1.19
C HIS A 826 -9.04 -19.03 -0.04
N TRP A 827 -8.46 -17.90 0.34
CA TRP A 827 -9.13 -16.77 0.98
C TRP A 827 -8.86 -15.52 0.15
N TYR A 828 -9.79 -14.56 0.15
CA TYR A 828 -9.59 -13.28 -0.53
C TYR A 828 -8.39 -12.52 0.05
N SER A 829 -8.29 -12.43 1.38
CA SER A 829 -7.07 -11.95 2.04
C SER A 829 -5.96 -12.98 1.95
N ALA A 830 -4.73 -12.52 1.69
CA ALA A 830 -3.52 -13.35 1.80
C ALA A 830 -3.26 -13.81 3.25
N SER A 831 -3.81 -13.10 4.25
CA SER A 831 -3.72 -13.46 5.67
C SER A 831 -4.67 -14.58 6.11
N GLY A 832 -5.48 -15.14 5.19
CA GLY A 832 -6.53 -16.10 5.54
C GLY A 832 -7.82 -15.46 6.07
N GLY A 833 -8.65 -16.27 6.72
CA GLY A 833 -9.93 -15.88 7.31
C GLY A 833 -10.48 -16.97 8.25
N THR A 834 -11.63 -16.72 8.87
CA THR A 834 -12.22 -17.60 9.88
C THR A 834 -13.32 -18.47 9.26
N ALA A 835 -13.15 -19.80 9.33
CA ALA A 835 -14.20 -20.76 9.04
C ALA A 835 -15.21 -20.80 10.20
N VAL A 836 -16.51 -20.92 9.90
CA VAL A 836 -17.56 -21.14 10.91
C VAL A 836 -18.22 -22.48 10.63
N ILE A 837 -17.89 -23.46 11.46
CA ILE A 837 -18.25 -24.86 11.31
C ILE A 837 -19.48 -25.16 12.18
N ARG A 838 -20.51 -25.78 11.62
CA ARG A 838 -21.73 -26.23 12.32
C ARG A 838 -22.08 -27.67 11.95
N ALA A 839 -22.95 -28.34 12.69
CA ALA A 839 -23.47 -29.66 12.30
C ALA A 839 -24.71 -29.60 11.39
N HIS A 840 -24.99 -30.69 10.67
CA HIS A 840 -26.25 -30.88 9.93
C HIS A 840 -26.71 -32.35 9.85
N GLY A 841 -28.03 -32.57 9.80
CA GLY A 841 -28.64 -33.91 9.78
C GLY A 841 -28.81 -34.53 8.39
N HIS A 842 -28.59 -33.77 7.31
CA HIS A 842 -28.82 -34.23 5.94
C HIS A 842 -27.93 -35.43 5.55
N SER A 843 -28.55 -36.51 5.06
CA SER A 843 -27.87 -37.72 4.56
C SER A 843 -27.38 -37.57 3.11
N GLY A 844 -27.98 -36.69 2.33
CA GLY A 844 -27.63 -36.39 0.94
C GLY A 844 -27.78 -34.89 0.65
N ARG A 845 -27.15 -34.41 -0.42
CA ARG A 845 -27.13 -32.99 -0.83
C ARG A 845 -28.57 -32.44 -1.04
N PRO A 846 -29.10 -31.54 -0.17
CA PRO A 846 -30.47 -31.03 -0.30
C PRO A 846 -30.58 -29.89 -1.32
N GLY A 847 -31.80 -29.43 -1.63
CA GLY A 847 -32.03 -28.27 -2.51
C GLY A 847 -31.76 -26.92 -1.82
N SER A 848 -32.13 -26.82 -0.55
CA SER A 848 -31.87 -25.73 0.41
C SER A 848 -31.63 -26.33 1.79
N PHE A 849 -31.04 -25.59 2.74
CA PHE A 849 -30.66 -26.16 4.04
C PHE A 849 -30.73 -25.24 5.26
N SER A 850 -30.79 -25.88 6.43
CA SER A 850 -30.54 -25.30 7.75
C SER A 850 -29.38 -26.05 8.42
N SER A 851 -28.41 -25.32 8.92
CA SER A 851 -27.40 -25.78 9.89
C SER A 851 -27.94 -25.60 11.33
N ASP A 852 -27.25 -26.20 12.30
CA ASP A 852 -27.56 -25.99 13.72
C ASP A 852 -27.34 -24.53 14.18
N SER A 853 -27.80 -24.17 15.39
CA SER A 853 -27.52 -22.86 16.01
C SER A 853 -26.06 -22.74 16.44
N ASP A 854 -25.46 -23.82 16.90
CA ASP A 854 -24.16 -23.84 17.56
C ASP A 854 -23.03 -24.00 16.54
N SER A 855 -21.84 -23.46 16.87
CA SER A 855 -20.74 -23.40 15.91
C SER A 855 -19.36 -23.29 16.55
N VAL A 856 -18.40 -24.04 15.99
CA VAL A 856 -16.97 -23.83 16.22
C VAL A 856 -16.46 -22.84 15.16
N SER A 857 -15.73 -21.81 15.57
CA SER A 857 -15.14 -20.82 14.68
C SER A 857 -13.62 -20.90 14.74
N GLU A 858 -12.97 -21.18 13.62
CA GLU A 858 -11.53 -21.48 13.57
C GLU A 858 -10.82 -20.72 12.45
N GLY A 859 -9.62 -20.20 12.70
CA GLY A 859 -8.84 -19.44 11.73
C GLY A 859 -8.12 -20.35 10.73
N PHE A 860 -8.18 -20.03 9.43
CA PHE A 860 -7.46 -20.74 8.37
C PHE A 860 -6.69 -19.76 7.48
N GLY A 861 -5.40 -20.00 7.30
CA GLY A 861 -4.58 -19.41 6.26
C GLY A 861 -5.02 -19.84 4.84
N ARG A 862 -4.36 -19.26 3.84
CA ARG A 862 -4.57 -19.64 2.43
C ARG A 862 -3.59 -20.76 2.04
N ASN A 863 -4.13 -21.84 1.47
CA ASN A 863 -3.45 -23.12 1.27
C ASN A 863 -3.11 -23.87 2.59
N GLU A 864 -3.88 -23.63 3.65
CA GLU A 864 -3.79 -24.36 4.93
C GLU A 864 -4.88 -25.43 5.01
N GLY A 865 -4.55 -26.59 5.59
CA GLY A 865 -5.57 -27.52 6.06
C GLY A 865 -5.14 -28.29 7.30
N LYS A 866 -6.08 -28.47 8.23
CA LYS A 866 -5.86 -29.02 9.57
C LYS A 866 -7.12 -29.70 10.11
N TRP A 867 -6.93 -30.46 11.18
CA TRP A 867 -8.02 -30.97 12.01
C TRP A 867 -8.53 -29.89 12.96
N VAL A 868 -9.84 -29.82 13.13
CA VAL A 868 -10.54 -28.95 14.09
C VAL A 868 -11.40 -29.82 14.99
N ASP A 869 -11.27 -29.68 16.30
CA ASP A 869 -12.17 -30.33 17.26
C ASP A 869 -13.57 -29.72 17.14
N ILE A 870 -14.58 -30.57 16.99
CA ILE A 870 -16.00 -30.22 16.91
C ILE A 870 -16.85 -31.06 17.86
N SER A 871 -16.23 -31.72 18.84
CA SER A 871 -16.91 -32.56 19.85
C SER A 871 -18.03 -31.81 20.57
N ALA A 872 -17.85 -30.51 20.80
CA ALA A 872 -18.83 -29.64 21.44
C ALA A 872 -20.11 -29.38 20.61
N ILE A 873 -20.13 -29.72 19.31
CA ILE A 873 -21.26 -29.46 18.38
C ILE A 873 -21.72 -30.71 17.61
N PHE A 874 -21.27 -31.92 17.96
CA PHE A 874 -21.52 -33.13 17.16
C PHE A 874 -21.91 -34.37 18.00
N ASP A 875 -23.22 -34.59 18.16
CA ASP A 875 -23.80 -35.82 18.75
C ASP A 875 -23.96 -37.00 17.74
N SER A 876 -23.98 -38.24 18.24
CA SER A 876 -24.11 -39.48 17.44
C SER A 876 -25.49 -39.74 16.84
N THR A 877 -26.54 -39.12 17.37
CA THR A 877 -27.93 -39.42 17.04
C THR A 877 -28.43 -38.57 15.87
N SER A 878 -28.17 -37.26 15.90
CA SER A 878 -28.78 -36.26 15.01
C SER A 878 -28.00 -36.02 13.71
N TRP A 879 -26.66 -36.01 13.78
CA TRP A 879 -25.84 -35.37 12.75
C TRP A 879 -25.18 -36.34 11.77
N ARG A 880 -25.01 -35.89 10.52
CA ARG A 880 -24.51 -36.69 9.38
C ARG A 880 -23.45 -35.94 8.55
N GLY A 881 -23.09 -34.73 8.95
CA GLY A 881 -22.17 -33.87 8.23
C GLY A 881 -21.96 -32.52 8.93
N ILE A 882 -21.12 -31.67 8.34
CA ILE A 882 -20.89 -30.31 8.80
C ILE A 882 -21.23 -29.27 7.73
N ALA A 883 -21.61 -28.07 8.18
CA ALA A 883 -21.80 -26.89 7.36
C ALA A 883 -20.64 -25.91 7.54
N LEU A 884 -20.31 -25.16 6.48
CA LEU A 884 -19.50 -23.95 6.55
C LEU A 884 -20.39 -22.74 6.30
N ASP A 885 -20.51 -21.88 7.31
CA ASP A 885 -21.52 -20.82 7.36
C ASP A 885 -20.96 -19.41 7.21
N PRO A 886 -21.63 -18.52 6.45
CA PRO A 886 -21.15 -17.18 6.17
C PRO A 886 -21.16 -16.30 7.43
N ASN A 887 -19.98 -15.76 7.74
CA ASN A 887 -19.71 -14.87 8.87
C ASN A 887 -19.43 -13.42 8.46
N ASN A 888 -19.46 -13.09 7.16
CA ASN A 888 -19.24 -11.75 6.65
C ASN A 888 -20.01 -11.52 5.34
N THR A 889 -20.50 -10.29 5.14
CA THR A 889 -21.24 -9.85 3.95
C THR A 889 -20.37 -9.07 2.95
N SER A 890 -19.09 -8.82 3.26
CA SER A 890 -18.14 -8.17 2.36
C SER A 890 -17.65 -9.10 1.25
N SER A 891 -17.62 -8.60 0.01
CA SER A 891 -16.99 -9.28 -1.14
C SER A 891 -15.47 -9.44 -1.03
N GLN A 892 -14.85 -8.84 -0.01
CA GLN A 892 -13.44 -9.01 0.34
C GLN A 892 -13.23 -10.06 1.44
N TYR A 893 -14.27 -10.77 1.87
CA TYR A 893 -14.20 -11.79 2.91
C TYR A 893 -15.02 -13.03 2.54
N TYR A 894 -14.43 -13.86 1.69
CA TYR A 894 -14.88 -15.22 1.43
C TYR A 894 -13.69 -16.20 1.45
N GLY A 895 -13.99 -17.43 1.83
CA GLY A 895 -13.08 -18.57 1.82
C GLY A 895 -13.61 -19.69 0.92
N ARG A 896 -12.71 -20.53 0.42
CA ARG A 896 -13.01 -21.74 -0.34
C ARG A 896 -12.25 -22.93 0.22
N ALA A 897 -12.98 -23.90 0.74
CA ALA A 897 -12.47 -25.19 1.15
C ALA A 897 -12.63 -26.26 0.05
N ARG A 898 -11.76 -27.26 0.10
CA ARG A 898 -11.75 -28.43 -0.80
C ARG A 898 -13.02 -29.26 -0.65
N GLY A 899 -13.45 -29.84 -1.76
CA GLY A 899 -14.65 -30.68 -1.84
C GLY A 899 -14.39 -32.17 -1.71
N ALA A 900 -15.46 -32.93 -1.49
CA ALA A 900 -15.49 -34.38 -1.65
C ALA A 900 -14.97 -34.78 -3.04
N GLY A 901 -13.99 -35.68 -3.07
CA GLY A 901 -13.34 -36.14 -4.32
C GLY A 901 -12.20 -35.25 -4.84
N GLU A 902 -11.78 -34.21 -4.10
CA GLU A 902 -10.53 -33.49 -4.39
C GLU A 902 -9.35 -33.99 -3.52
N ASP A 903 -8.12 -33.64 -3.90
CA ASP A 903 -6.98 -33.71 -3.00
C ASP A 903 -7.25 -32.85 -1.75
N TYR A 904 -6.92 -33.39 -0.57
CA TYR A 904 -7.23 -32.79 0.73
C TYR A 904 -8.74 -32.56 0.97
N ALA A 905 -9.60 -33.42 0.41
CA ALA A 905 -11.02 -33.49 0.72
C ALA A 905 -11.30 -33.61 2.24
N PRO A 906 -12.45 -33.13 2.73
CA PRO A 906 -12.77 -33.20 4.15
C PRO A 906 -12.85 -34.64 4.69
N GLN A 907 -12.48 -34.81 5.95
CA GLN A 907 -12.53 -36.09 6.67
C GLN A 907 -13.07 -35.87 8.08
N LEU A 908 -13.76 -36.86 8.65
CA LEU A 908 -14.23 -36.86 10.03
C LEU A 908 -13.54 -37.98 10.81
N ARG A 909 -12.87 -37.64 11.91
CA ARG A 909 -12.39 -38.57 12.93
C ARG A 909 -13.42 -38.63 14.05
N VAL A 910 -13.82 -39.83 14.45
CA VAL A 910 -14.75 -40.05 15.56
C VAL A 910 -14.18 -41.12 16.48
N THR A 911 -14.05 -40.82 17.76
CA THR A 911 -13.77 -41.80 18.82
C THR A 911 -15.04 -42.00 19.63
N PHE A 912 -15.51 -43.25 19.71
CA PHE A 912 -16.79 -43.59 20.32
C PHE A 912 -16.73 -44.91 21.09
N THR A 913 -17.60 -45.08 22.09
CA THR A 913 -17.76 -46.32 22.86
C THR A 913 -19.09 -46.98 22.52
N LYS A 914 -19.07 -48.29 22.23
CA LYS A 914 -20.25 -49.06 21.82
C LYS A 914 -20.20 -50.51 22.32
#